data_AF-A0A9D1N8T9-F1
#
_entry.id   AF-A0A9D1N8T9-F1
#
_cell.length_a   1.000
_cell.length_b   1.000
_cell.length_c   1.000
_cell.angle_alpha   90.00
_cell.angle_beta   90.00
_cell.angle_gamma   90.00
#
_symmetry.space_group_name_H-M   'P 1'
#
loop_
_entity.id
_entity.type
_entity.pdbx_description
1 polymer ?
#
loop_
_entity_poly.entity_id
_entity_poly.type
_entity_poly.pdbx_seq_one_letter_code
_entity_poly.pdbx_strand_id
1 'polypeptide(L)'
;MTSMDVNGNIEEVGDTDGSMEDEAVKNPSAQSKLRSASSTTYVVNFNTKSNETTSYTEYGTGASGYTNGDYGADAAYLGTENGKVKFMLSGVIGLVSSSEVEVIPLSEAAVVSGYYVSSGRLIHGIVCDMTTPGYRTTLDNGEAPSYLKSGTTYYSYDGHYFYTNYATMLSDYRNNTRDNSVNPDDPYYNYYQYLPMRSTTSYSSSTLNSMINSKVSSSSKMYNIGSTIVTNQDTYGVNGLLMAGIAANESAWGTSSICQSKNNLFGLNAVDSSPGTSADTFASVAACIQDFANGYMSRGYLDPEDWRYFGGFLGNKGSGLNVKYASDPYWGEKAANVAYTLDKSQGSQDYDKYTIGIKDTINSNHDTVNVRNGASTSSTVLYDTGAVSNYAVLILDETATNSFYRIQSDGVLNSGRTALNSSSGQYSFSSMYAYISSDYVDVVNDGSSTEESEPEPATLSSISITTAPTKTSYTEGEKFDVTGMKVTAKWSDGTATDVSGSVSYSTDALKTSDTSVTISYTSGGVTKTASQAITVKAKATVDEVKIDPSEISLEQGSSRTFGVAVLGTGDPSQEVTWSVQGNESDSTSIDENGKLTIGEDESAKTLTVKATSTVDSSKSASATVTVTAKAEEVSDDLQLVDEETGLEVSAVFGDGVDPEKVQLTVESIDEKDDSYETLVEPVSDMDILGVYDVSLSETAESIVLTFDVGEEYDGKDITVLHYKEVDDVTYMETYVVTAEKGKVAVELDSLSPIVLAVESAAGDSDTSEDDTSAGSDNAVDNGVSGGSESDSTGGSGEEVQSDDSGNSGDANGSGNEEGSTDTVTASNDQTTTGDGSADGTSDTTAGSTDAAAQDDKSAATGDASLIGLWMMLATAAALGATVLIITRKKRIDS
;
A
#
# COMPACT_ATOMS: atom_id res chain seq x y z
N MET A 1 34.75 -25.69 8.22
CA MET A 1 34.42 -25.19 6.86
C MET A 1 33.19 -25.91 6.30
N THR A 2 32.75 -25.65 5.06
CA THR A 2 31.56 -26.31 4.43
C THR A 2 31.82 -26.80 3.00
N SER A 3 31.27 -27.97 2.65
CA SER A 3 31.23 -28.52 1.29
C SER A 3 29.79 -28.60 0.74
N MET A 4 29.64 -28.77 -0.58
CA MET A 4 28.34 -28.88 -1.23
C MET A 4 28.34 -29.92 -2.38
N ASP A 5 27.21 -30.61 -2.56
CA ASP A 5 26.99 -31.56 -3.66
C ASP A 5 26.11 -31.02 -4.81
N VAL A 6 26.01 -31.80 -5.90
CA VAL A 6 25.21 -31.49 -7.11
C VAL A 6 23.68 -31.48 -6.88
N ASN A 7 23.23 -31.68 -5.64
CA ASN A 7 21.84 -31.58 -5.20
C ASN A 7 21.67 -30.45 -4.17
N GLY A 8 22.66 -29.57 -4.02
CA GLY A 8 22.66 -28.50 -3.03
C GLY A 8 22.69 -28.97 -1.57
N ASN A 9 23.00 -30.24 -1.29
CA ASN A 9 23.20 -30.71 0.07
C ASN A 9 24.49 -30.10 0.62
N ILE A 10 24.49 -29.69 1.89
CA ILE A 10 25.61 -28.97 2.54
C ILE A 10 26.10 -29.81 3.72
N GLU A 11 27.40 -30.05 3.79
CA GLU A 11 28.04 -30.79 4.88
C GLU A 11 29.09 -29.91 5.58
N GLU A 12 29.10 -29.90 6.91
CA GLU A 12 30.21 -29.33 7.69
C GLU A 12 31.44 -30.23 7.53
N VAL A 13 32.56 -29.63 7.15
CA VAL A 13 33.85 -30.31 6.95
C VAL A 13 34.91 -29.69 7.86
N GLY A 14 35.79 -30.54 8.40
CA GLY A 14 36.96 -30.08 9.14
C GLY A 14 37.98 -29.45 8.21
N ASP A 15 38.63 -28.40 8.69
CA ASP A 15 39.57 -27.58 7.92
C ASP A 15 40.88 -28.36 7.68
N THR A 16 41.50 -28.21 6.51
CA THR A 16 42.73 -28.94 6.16
C THR A 16 43.88 -28.02 5.79
N ASP A 17 45.08 -28.35 6.27
CA ASP A 17 46.33 -27.80 5.74
C ASP A 17 46.68 -28.57 4.44
N GLY A 18 46.58 -27.88 3.31
CA GLY A 18 46.87 -28.41 1.98
C GLY A 18 48.27 -28.12 1.47
N SER A 19 49.22 -27.73 2.35
CA SER A 19 50.59 -27.40 1.94
C SER A 19 51.34 -28.60 1.38
N MET A 20 52.03 -28.41 0.26
CA MET A 20 52.64 -29.48 -0.55
C MET A 20 54.11 -29.72 -0.15
N GLU A 21 54.43 -29.73 1.16
CA GLU A 21 55.81 -29.55 1.64
C GLU A 21 56.83 -30.58 1.12
N ASP A 22 57.88 -30.05 0.46
CA ASP A 22 59.26 -30.46 0.71
C ASP A 22 60.07 -29.22 1.13
N GLU A 23 60.82 -29.31 2.23
CA GLU A 23 61.59 -28.21 2.86
C GLU A 23 62.68 -27.62 1.95
N ALA A 24 62.87 -28.16 0.75
CA ALA A 24 63.69 -27.59 -0.31
C ALA A 24 63.07 -26.36 -1.02
N VAL A 25 61.74 -26.17 -0.99
CA VAL A 25 61.04 -25.21 -1.86
C VAL A 25 60.96 -23.79 -1.30
N LYS A 26 61.06 -23.60 0.03
CA LYS A 26 61.08 -22.28 0.72
C LYS A 26 62.35 -21.43 0.44
N ASN A 27 63.11 -21.78 -0.59
CA ASN A 27 64.44 -21.24 -0.89
C ASN A 27 64.41 -20.33 -2.14
N PRO A 28 64.76 -19.03 -2.03
CA PRO A 28 64.78 -18.10 -3.16
C PRO A 28 65.62 -18.55 -4.38
N SER A 29 66.57 -19.48 -4.20
CA SER A 29 67.33 -20.06 -5.32
C SER A 29 66.47 -20.89 -6.28
N ALA A 30 65.28 -21.36 -5.89
CA ALA A 30 64.32 -22.02 -6.79
C ALA A 30 63.90 -21.11 -7.95
N GLN A 31 63.76 -19.79 -7.72
CA GLN A 31 63.47 -18.80 -8.76
C GLN A 31 64.58 -18.68 -9.82
N SER A 32 65.79 -19.17 -9.55
CA SER A 32 66.86 -19.27 -10.56
C SER A 32 66.66 -20.47 -11.52
N LYS A 33 66.05 -21.57 -11.06
CA LYS A 33 65.74 -22.75 -11.89
C LYS A 33 64.52 -22.53 -12.78
N LEU A 34 63.53 -21.77 -12.30
CA LEU A 34 62.33 -21.37 -13.07
C LEU A 34 62.67 -20.65 -14.40
N ARG A 35 63.89 -20.13 -14.56
CA ARG A 35 64.37 -19.47 -15.78
C ARG A 35 64.90 -20.43 -16.87
N SER A 36 64.82 -21.75 -16.68
CA SER A 36 65.49 -22.74 -17.55
C SER A 36 64.64 -23.92 -18.03
N ALA A 37 63.37 -24.04 -17.61
CA ALA A 37 62.47 -25.14 -17.98
C ALA A 37 61.40 -24.69 -18.98
N SER A 38 61.70 -24.79 -20.29
CA SER A 38 60.84 -24.31 -21.39
C SER A 38 59.56 -25.15 -21.64
N SER A 39 59.16 -26.03 -20.70
CA SER A 39 58.08 -27.00 -20.91
C SER A 39 57.33 -27.42 -19.64
N THR A 40 57.56 -26.76 -18.49
CA THR A 40 56.90 -27.13 -17.22
C THR A 40 55.68 -26.24 -16.98
N THR A 41 54.52 -26.88 -16.85
CA THR A 41 53.25 -26.24 -16.44
C THR A 41 53.20 -26.14 -14.91
N TYR A 42 52.64 -25.05 -14.39
CA TYR A 42 52.56 -24.77 -12.96
C TYR A 42 51.13 -24.35 -12.56
N VAL A 43 50.80 -24.57 -11.30
CA VAL A 43 49.55 -24.20 -10.63
C VAL A 43 49.91 -23.52 -9.30
N VAL A 44 49.06 -22.61 -8.83
CA VAL A 44 49.22 -21.92 -7.54
C VAL A 44 48.36 -22.62 -6.49
N ASN A 45 48.94 -22.98 -5.35
CA ASN A 45 48.22 -23.47 -4.17
C ASN A 45 47.98 -22.32 -3.19
N PHE A 46 46.71 -22.06 -2.87
CA PHE A 46 46.24 -21.12 -1.86
C PHE A 46 45.94 -21.79 -0.51
N ASN A 47 45.77 -23.12 -0.46
CA ASN A 47 45.63 -23.83 0.82
C ASN A 47 47.02 -24.09 1.42
N THR A 48 47.59 -23.05 2.02
CA THR A 48 48.93 -23.03 2.65
C THR A 48 48.89 -22.63 4.13
N LYS A 49 47.69 -22.28 4.63
CA LYS A 49 47.43 -21.71 5.96
C LYS A 49 46.10 -22.21 6.55
N SER A 50 45.63 -23.38 6.14
CA SER A 50 44.30 -23.91 6.52
C SER A 50 43.19 -22.89 6.19
N ASN A 51 42.27 -22.64 7.13
CA ASN A 51 41.11 -21.75 6.96
C ASN A 51 41.41 -20.24 6.95
N GLU A 52 42.69 -19.80 7.02
CA GLU A 52 43.02 -18.37 6.98
C GLU A 52 42.78 -17.75 5.60
N THR A 53 42.43 -16.46 5.58
CA THR A 53 42.28 -15.70 4.33
C THR A 53 43.63 -15.25 3.77
N THR A 54 43.71 -15.17 2.44
CA THR A 54 44.86 -14.65 1.69
C THR A 54 44.43 -13.44 0.88
N SER A 55 45.04 -12.29 1.17
CA SER A 55 44.80 -11.03 0.48
C SER A 55 45.61 -10.90 -0.80
N TYR A 56 45.02 -10.30 -1.83
CA TYR A 56 45.67 -10.00 -3.10
C TYR A 56 45.29 -8.60 -3.61
N THR A 57 46.02 -8.14 -4.63
CA THR A 57 45.67 -6.95 -5.41
C THR A 57 45.19 -7.41 -6.78
N GLU A 58 44.01 -6.99 -7.22
CA GLU A 58 43.54 -7.23 -8.59
C GLU A 58 44.49 -6.56 -9.60
N TYR A 59 44.81 -7.30 -10.67
CA TYR A 59 45.64 -6.80 -11.77
C TYR A 59 44.79 -5.95 -12.72
N GLY A 60 45.33 -4.82 -13.20
CA GLY A 60 44.60 -3.85 -14.01
C GLY A 60 44.04 -2.72 -13.16
N THR A 61 43.07 -3.00 -12.28
CA THR A 61 42.40 -2.00 -11.44
C THR A 61 43.23 -1.55 -10.23
N GLY A 62 44.02 -2.46 -9.65
CA GLY A 62 44.67 -2.25 -8.35
C GLY A 62 43.76 -2.45 -7.13
N ALA A 63 42.54 -2.96 -7.30
CA ALA A 63 41.59 -3.17 -6.22
C ALA A 63 42.06 -4.21 -5.19
N SER A 64 41.68 -4.06 -3.92
CA SER A 64 42.00 -5.02 -2.86
C SER A 64 40.96 -6.14 -2.79
N GLY A 65 41.41 -7.40 -2.89
CA GLY A 65 40.57 -8.60 -2.79
C GLY A 65 41.16 -9.66 -1.86
N TYR A 66 40.37 -10.69 -1.56
CA TYR A 66 40.72 -11.78 -0.65
C TYR A 66 40.04 -13.09 -1.07
N THR A 67 40.61 -14.22 -0.62
CA THR A 67 40.11 -15.58 -0.82
C THR A 67 40.50 -16.47 0.37
N ASN A 68 39.89 -17.65 0.50
CA ASN A 68 40.24 -18.69 1.48
C ASN A 68 40.59 -20.00 0.75
N GLY A 69 41.80 -20.52 0.99
CA GLY A 69 42.34 -21.67 0.27
C GLY A 69 41.65 -23.00 0.57
N ASP A 70 41.15 -23.21 1.79
CA ASP A 70 40.49 -24.47 2.16
C ASP A 70 39.03 -24.56 1.65
N TYR A 71 38.51 -23.48 1.05
CA TYR A 71 37.31 -23.51 0.19
C TYR A 71 37.61 -23.76 -1.29
N GLY A 72 38.79 -23.36 -1.79
CA GLY A 72 39.23 -23.55 -3.17
C GLY A 72 40.74 -23.35 -3.27
N ALA A 73 41.48 -24.43 -3.44
CA ALA A 73 42.92 -24.46 -3.22
C ALA A 73 43.73 -24.02 -4.45
N ASP A 74 43.27 -24.34 -5.66
CA ASP A 74 44.11 -24.23 -6.86
C ASP A 74 43.73 -23.03 -7.77
N ALA A 75 44.75 -22.42 -8.38
CA ALA A 75 44.59 -21.28 -9.28
C ALA A 75 45.61 -21.30 -10.42
N ALA A 76 45.24 -20.79 -11.60
CA ALA A 76 46.13 -20.76 -12.77
C ALA A 76 47.37 -19.88 -12.53
N TYR A 77 48.58 -20.44 -12.61
CA TYR A 77 49.83 -19.66 -12.51
C TYR A 77 50.09 -18.87 -13.80
N LEU A 78 49.87 -17.56 -13.78
CA LEU A 78 50.11 -16.69 -14.94
C LEU A 78 51.57 -16.19 -14.97
N GLY A 79 52.23 -16.02 -13.83
CA GLY A 79 53.64 -15.64 -13.79
C GLY A 79 54.07 -15.04 -12.45
N THR A 80 55.16 -14.28 -12.47
CA THR A 80 55.61 -13.45 -11.34
C THR A 80 55.81 -12.03 -11.82
N GLU A 81 55.18 -11.07 -11.15
CA GLU A 81 55.20 -9.64 -11.53
C GLU A 81 55.46 -8.79 -10.28
N ASN A 82 56.43 -7.87 -10.34
CA ASN A 82 56.86 -7.05 -9.20
C ASN A 82 57.20 -7.84 -7.91
N GLY A 83 57.63 -9.11 -8.05
CA GLY A 83 57.92 -10.01 -6.93
C GLY A 83 56.71 -10.74 -6.35
N LYS A 84 55.48 -10.41 -6.79
CA LYS A 84 54.24 -11.11 -6.46
C LYS A 84 53.95 -12.23 -7.47
N VAL A 85 53.28 -13.29 -7.02
CA VAL A 85 52.72 -14.33 -7.91
C VAL A 85 51.49 -13.75 -8.60
N LYS A 86 51.42 -13.90 -9.93
CA LYS A 86 50.27 -13.54 -10.75
C LYS A 86 49.44 -14.78 -11.05
N PHE A 87 48.16 -14.73 -10.72
CA PHE A 87 47.26 -15.88 -10.79
C PHE A 87 45.90 -15.53 -11.41
N MET A 88 45.11 -16.54 -11.78
CA MET A 88 43.67 -16.41 -11.99
C MET A 88 42.90 -17.44 -11.16
N LEU A 89 41.88 -16.99 -10.42
CA LEU A 89 41.04 -17.80 -9.53
C LEU A 89 39.61 -17.26 -9.56
N SER A 90 38.61 -18.09 -9.88
CA SER A 90 37.18 -17.71 -9.86
C SER A 90 36.91 -16.32 -10.49
N GLY A 91 37.33 -16.14 -11.74
CA GLY A 91 37.19 -14.90 -12.49
C GLY A 91 38.27 -13.84 -12.29
N VAL A 92 38.81 -13.66 -11.08
CA VAL A 92 39.77 -12.56 -10.82
C VAL A 92 41.18 -12.89 -11.31
N ILE A 93 41.86 -11.90 -11.90
CA ILE A 93 43.32 -11.95 -12.12
C ILE A 93 43.99 -11.14 -11.01
N GLY A 94 44.81 -11.81 -10.19
CA GLY A 94 45.38 -11.19 -8.99
C GLY A 94 46.90 -11.24 -8.88
N LEU A 95 47.43 -10.39 -8.00
CA LEU A 95 48.82 -10.32 -7.56
C LEU A 95 48.90 -10.56 -6.04
N VAL A 96 49.38 -11.75 -5.65
CA VAL A 96 49.53 -12.21 -4.25
C VAL A 96 51.01 -12.27 -3.85
N SER A 97 51.34 -12.06 -2.58
CA SER A 97 52.72 -12.23 -2.10
C SER A 97 53.13 -13.70 -2.18
N SER A 98 54.36 -13.98 -2.63
CA SER A 98 54.90 -15.35 -2.72
C SER A 98 55.24 -15.97 -1.34
N SER A 99 54.81 -15.35 -0.25
CA SER A 99 54.78 -15.90 1.10
C SER A 99 53.46 -16.59 1.45
N GLU A 100 52.38 -16.26 0.74
CA GLU A 100 51.01 -16.69 1.09
C GLU A 100 50.51 -17.87 0.25
N VAL A 101 51.28 -18.27 -0.77
CA VAL A 101 50.91 -19.28 -1.76
C VAL A 101 52.14 -20.08 -2.20
N GLU A 102 51.94 -21.35 -2.59
CA GLU A 102 52.96 -22.16 -3.24
C GLU A 102 52.77 -22.12 -4.77
N VAL A 103 53.85 -22.33 -5.53
CA VAL A 103 53.80 -22.47 -7.00
C VAL A 103 54.34 -23.85 -7.37
N ILE A 104 53.42 -24.77 -7.62
CA ILE A 104 53.67 -26.21 -7.72
C ILE A 104 53.69 -26.63 -9.20
N PRO A 105 54.62 -27.48 -9.65
CA PRO A 105 54.54 -28.13 -10.96
C PRO A 105 53.24 -28.92 -11.10
N LEU A 106 52.50 -28.76 -12.20
CA LEU A 106 51.20 -29.43 -12.39
C LEU A 106 51.31 -30.97 -12.34
N SER A 107 52.49 -31.52 -12.59
CA SER A 107 52.79 -32.96 -12.47
C SER A 107 52.91 -33.49 -11.03
N GLU A 108 52.94 -32.60 -10.04
CA GLU A 108 53.06 -32.93 -8.61
C GLU A 108 51.71 -32.78 -7.86
N ALA A 109 50.73 -32.10 -8.47
CA ALA A 109 49.35 -32.08 -8.00
C ALA A 109 48.65 -33.43 -8.30
N ALA A 110 47.92 -33.97 -7.34
CA ALA A 110 47.13 -35.19 -7.54
C ALA A 110 45.84 -34.91 -8.34
N VAL A 111 45.31 -33.69 -8.21
CA VAL A 111 44.10 -33.18 -8.86
C VAL A 111 44.16 -31.64 -8.91
N VAL A 112 43.40 -31.03 -9.82
CA VAL A 112 43.12 -29.59 -9.93
C VAL A 112 41.63 -29.41 -10.21
N SER A 113 41.07 -28.24 -9.89
CA SER A 113 39.66 -27.94 -10.16
C SER A 113 39.36 -28.01 -11.65
N GLY A 114 38.15 -28.43 -12.01
CA GLY A 114 37.78 -28.64 -13.40
C GLY A 114 36.34 -29.09 -13.62
N TYR A 115 35.90 -28.91 -14.86
CA TYR A 115 34.53 -29.10 -15.30
C TYR A 115 34.37 -30.40 -16.10
N TYR A 116 33.22 -31.06 -15.99
CA TYR A 116 32.90 -32.27 -16.75
C TYR A 116 31.39 -32.41 -16.99
N VAL A 117 31.02 -33.05 -18.10
CA VAL A 117 29.61 -33.28 -18.43
C VAL A 117 29.14 -34.63 -17.87
N SER A 118 28.19 -34.60 -16.94
CA SER A 118 27.58 -35.77 -16.31
C SER A 118 26.07 -35.75 -16.51
N SER A 119 25.48 -36.83 -17.06
CA SER A 119 24.02 -36.93 -17.31
C SER A 119 23.40 -35.75 -18.09
N GLY A 120 24.17 -35.09 -18.97
CA GLY A 120 23.73 -33.91 -19.72
C GLY A 120 23.88 -32.58 -18.98
N ARG A 121 24.39 -32.58 -17.74
CA ARG A 121 24.62 -31.42 -16.90
C ARG A 121 26.10 -31.03 -16.89
N LEU A 122 26.40 -29.73 -16.78
CA LEU A 122 27.75 -29.23 -16.56
C LEU A 122 28.05 -29.24 -15.06
N ILE A 123 29.00 -30.06 -14.64
CA ILE A 123 29.41 -30.17 -13.24
C ILE A 123 30.77 -29.51 -13.04
N HIS A 124 30.88 -28.60 -12.09
CA HIS A 124 32.17 -28.09 -11.59
C HIS A 124 32.64 -28.97 -10.43
N GLY A 125 33.83 -29.56 -10.55
CA GLY A 125 34.53 -30.23 -9.45
C GLY A 125 35.59 -29.32 -8.85
N ILE A 126 35.42 -28.95 -7.58
CA ILE A 126 36.30 -28.02 -6.85
C ILE A 126 37.25 -28.79 -5.93
N VAL A 127 38.53 -28.47 -6.04
CA VAL A 127 39.62 -28.99 -5.21
C VAL A 127 39.92 -28.04 -4.05
N CYS A 128 39.96 -28.58 -2.85
CA CYS A 128 40.30 -27.84 -1.62
C CYS A 128 41.59 -28.37 -0.94
N ASP A 129 42.15 -29.46 -1.46
CA ASP A 129 43.43 -30.07 -1.09
C ASP A 129 44.00 -30.74 -2.35
N MET A 130 45.19 -30.31 -2.78
CA MET A 130 45.81 -30.76 -4.02
C MET A 130 46.60 -32.08 -3.88
N THR A 131 46.77 -32.58 -2.64
CA THR A 131 47.40 -33.87 -2.35
C THR A 131 46.42 -35.04 -2.52
N THR A 132 45.13 -34.81 -2.27
CA THR A 132 44.10 -35.85 -2.22
C THR A 132 43.31 -35.95 -3.54
N PRO A 133 43.32 -37.11 -4.24
CA PRO A 133 42.54 -37.28 -5.47
C PRO A 133 41.02 -37.20 -5.22
N GLY A 134 40.35 -36.24 -5.87
CA GLY A 134 38.89 -36.09 -5.84
C GLY A 134 38.47 -34.62 -5.88
N TYR A 135 37.19 -34.37 -5.64
CA TYR A 135 36.64 -33.03 -5.44
C TYR A 135 35.92 -32.99 -4.09
N ARG A 136 36.14 -31.95 -3.29
CA ARG A 136 35.47 -31.78 -1.99
C ARG A 136 34.07 -31.20 -2.17
N THR A 137 33.92 -30.30 -3.15
CA THR A 137 32.65 -29.68 -3.55
C THR A 137 32.39 -30.01 -5.02
N THR A 138 31.15 -30.31 -5.37
CA THR A 138 30.72 -30.54 -6.75
C THR A 138 29.40 -29.82 -7.01
N LEU A 139 29.34 -28.98 -8.03
CA LEU A 139 28.21 -28.06 -8.29
C LEU A 139 27.57 -28.37 -9.65
N ASP A 140 26.25 -28.37 -9.73
CA ASP A 140 25.49 -28.51 -10.98
C ASP A 140 25.14 -27.13 -11.54
N ASN A 141 25.90 -26.69 -12.54
CA ASN A 141 25.86 -25.31 -13.03
C ASN A 141 24.76 -25.08 -14.09
N GLY A 142 24.21 -26.14 -14.69
CA GLY A 142 23.25 -26.01 -15.78
C GLY A 142 23.19 -27.20 -16.72
N GLU A 143 22.37 -27.08 -17.75
CA GLU A 143 22.49 -27.97 -18.92
C GLU A 143 23.88 -27.77 -19.55
N ALA A 144 24.50 -28.86 -20.01
CA ALA A 144 25.82 -28.76 -20.60
C ALA A 144 25.75 -28.10 -22.00
N PRO A 145 26.45 -26.98 -22.23
CA PRO A 145 26.53 -26.37 -23.56
C PRO A 145 26.97 -27.37 -24.61
N SER A 146 26.36 -27.30 -25.80
CA SER A 146 26.46 -28.39 -26.78
C SER A 146 27.87 -28.68 -27.29
N TYR A 147 28.83 -27.76 -27.10
CA TYR A 147 30.25 -27.97 -27.40
C TYR A 147 30.98 -28.86 -26.35
N LEU A 148 30.54 -28.89 -25.09
CA LEU A 148 31.12 -29.74 -24.04
C LEU A 148 30.64 -31.19 -24.19
N LYS A 149 31.53 -32.15 -23.91
CA LYS A 149 31.32 -33.59 -24.15
C LYS A 149 31.56 -34.40 -22.87
N SER A 150 30.69 -35.38 -22.62
CA SER A 150 30.88 -36.32 -21.50
C SER A 150 32.11 -37.21 -21.72
N GLY A 151 32.72 -37.67 -20.64
CA GLY A 151 34.00 -38.39 -20.66
C GLY A 151 35.22 -37.51 -20.95
N THR A 152 35.06 -36.18 -20.97
CA THR A 152 36.15 -35.20 -21.11
C THR A 152 36.18 -34.28 -19.89
N THR A 153 37.37 -34.02 -19.36
CA THR A 153 37.61 -32.99 -18.34
C THR A 153 38.02 -31.69 -19.04
N TYR A 154 37.50 -30.58 -18.54
CA TYR A 154 37.80 -29.24 -19.02
C TYR A 154 38.36 -28.39 -17.88
N TYR A 155 39.29 -27.51 -18.20
CA TYR A 155 39.88 -26.55 -17.27
C TYR A 155 39.39 -25.15 -17.61
N SER A 156 39.06 -24.38 -16.57
CA SER A 156 38.77 -22.95 -16.63
C SER A 156 38.94 -22.38 -15.22
N TYR A 157 39.50 -21.17 -15.10
CA TYR A 157 39.49 -20.39 -13.86
C TYR A 157 38.77 -19.05 -14.00
N ASP A 158 38.24 -18.74 -15.19
CA ASP A 158 37.23 -17.68 -15.36
C ASP A 158 35.79 -18.22 -15.18
N GLY A 159 35.56 -19.50 -15.49
CA GLY A 159 34.25 -20.16 -15.47
C GLY A 159 33.49 -20.04 -16.80
N HIS A 160 34.08 -19.40 -17.81
CA HIS A 160 33.41 -18.98 -19.05
C HIS A 160 33.98 -19.65 -20.30
N TYR A 161 35.31 -19.80 -20.35
CA TYR A 161 36.04 -20.38 -21.47
C TYR A 161 36.72 -21.68 -21.06
N PHE A 162 36.41 -22.77 -21.77
CA PHE A 162 36.81 -24.12 -21.37
C PHE A 162 37.94 -24.68 -22.23
N TYR A 163 38.89 -25.37 -21.59
CA TYR A 163 40.07 -25.93 -22.25
C TYR A 163 40.24 -27.41 -21.95
N THR A 164 40.47 -28.23 -22.98
CA THR A 164 40.85 -29.65 -22.80
C THR A 164 42.33 -29.84 -22.47
N ASN A 165 43.11 -28.75 -22.40
CA ASN A 165 44.54 -28.77 -22.07
C ASN A 165 44.92 -27.57 -21.19
N TYR A 166 45.41 -27.86 -19.98
CA TYR A 166 45.80 -26.86 -18.97
C TYR A 166 46.94 -25.95 -19.45
N ALA A 167 47.91 -26.47 -20.22
CA ALA A 167 49.02 -25.66 -20.74
C ALA A 167 48.56 -24.67 -21.83
N THR A 168 47.57 -25.06 -22.64
CA THR A 168 46.91 -24.16 -23.61
C THR A 168 46.16 -23.05 -22.88
N MET A 169 45.37 -23.38 -21.85
CA MET A 169 44.67 -22.40 -21.00
C MET A 169 45.64 -21.36 -20.40
N LEU A 170 46.74 -21.80 -19.79
CA LEU A 170 47.76 -20.87 -19.27
C LEU A 170 48.41 -20.02 -20.37
N SER A 171 48.55 -20.55 -21.59
CA SER A 171 49.08 -19.79 -22.72
C SER A 171 48.11 -18.67 -23.12
N ASP A 172 46.82 -18.98 -23.29
CA ASP A 172 45.80 -18.01 -23.65
C ASP A 172 45.64 -16.91 -22.58
N TYR A 173 45.50 -17.32 -21.31
CA TYR A 173 45.38 -16.38 -20.18
C TYR A 173 46.60 -15.45 -20.05
N ARG A 174 47.82 -15.93 -20.33
CA ARG A 174 49.05 -15.11 -20.31
C ARG A 174 49.18 -14.15 -21.49
N ASN A 175 48.57 -14.49 -22.63
CA ASN A 175 48.54 -13.64 -23.84
C ASN A 175 47.27 -12.76 -23.92
N ASN A 176 46.40 -12.81 -22.90
CA ASN A 176 45.12 -12.11 -22.83
C ASN A 176 44.17 -12.41 -24.00
N THR A 177 44.07 -13.69 -24.38
CA THR A 177 43.14 -14.19 -25.40
C THR A 177 42.31 -15.35 -24.86
N ARG A 178 41.38 -15.87 -25.68
CA ARG A 178 40.65 -17.14 -25.50
C ARG A 178 40.59 -18.01 -26.76
N ASP A 179 41.37 -17.67 -27.80
CA ASP A 179 41.35 -18.28 -29.16
C ASP A 179 41.42 -19.81 -29.18
N ASN A 180 42.08 -20.44 -28.19
CA ASN A 180 42.33 -21.89 -28.14
C ASN A 180 41.44 -22.61 -27.13
N SER A 181 40.41 -21.93 -26.60
CA SER A 181 39.30 -22.58 -25.86
C SER A 181 38.43 -23.41 -26.80
N VAL A 182 37.50 -24.20 -26.24
CA VAL A 182 36.51 -24.95 -27.04
C VAL A 182 35.31 -24.09 -27.48
N ASN A 183 35.23 -22.86 -26.97
CA ASN A 183 34.10 -21.95 -27.12
C ASN A 183 34.55 -20.47 -27.19
N PRO A 184 35.50 -20.10 -28.09
CA PRO A 184 36.09 -18.75 -28.12
C PRO A 184 35.08 -17.65 -28.49
N ASP A 185 34.09 -17.99 -29.33
CA ASP A 185 33.03 -17.09 -29.80
C ASP A 185 31.70 -17.27 -29.03
N ASP A 186 31.67 -18.10 -27.96
CA ASP A 186 30.45 -18.61 -27.33
C ASP A 186 30.67 -18.84 -25.80
N PRO A 187 30.97 -17.77 -25.02
CA PRO A 187 31.32 -17.89 -23.61
C PRO A 187 30.13 -18.34 -22.76
N TYR A 188 30.37 -19.31 -21.86
CA TYR A 188 29.35 -19.82 -20.97
C TYR A 188 29.15 -18.93 -19.75
N TYR A 189 27.91 -18.68 -19.35
CA TYR A 189 27.58 -18.09 -18.05
C TYR A 189 26.60 -18.99 -17.30
N ASN A 190 26.90 -19.30 -16.03
CA ASN A 190 25.95 -20.00 -15.15
C ASN A 190 24.78 -19.06 -14.87
N TYR A 191 23.60 -19.40 -15.41
CA TYR A 191 22.40 -18.55 -15.37
C TYR A 191 22.13 -17.98 -13.98
N TYR A 192 21.98 -18.81 -12.94
CA TYR A 192 21.66 -18.31 -11.60
C TYR A 192 22.83 -17.58 -10.91
N GLN A 193 24.07 -17.81 -11.34
CA GLN A 193 25.24 -17.08 -10.81
C GLN A 193 25.33 -15.66 -11.39
N TYR A 194 24.86 -15.44 -12.62
CA TYR A 194 24.94 -14.15 -13.32
C TYR A 194 23.58 -13.44 -13.48
N LEU A 195 22.47 -14.11 -13.16
CA LEU A 195 21.15 -13.50 -13.06
C LEU A 195 21.16 -12.35 -12.04
N PRO A 196 20.88 -11.10 -12.44
CA PRO A 196 20.82 -10.00 -11.51
C PRO A 196 19.71 -10.16 -10.47
N MET A 197 20.00 -9.75 -9.24
CA MET A 197 19.08 -9.76 -8.10
C MET A 197 17.83 -8.92 -8.33
N ARG A 198 17.87 -7.97 -9.28
CA ARG A 198 16.71 -7.18 -9.72
C ARG A 198 15.76 -7.92 -10.68
N SER A 199 15.93 -9.22 -10.85
CA SER A 199 14.91 -10.11 -11.43
C SER A 199 13.91 -10.59 -10.36
N THR A 200 12.79 -11.20 -10.75
CA THR A 200 11.87 -11.89 -9.83
C THR A 200 11.84 -13.40 -10.05
N THR A 201 11.58 -14.17 -9.00
CA THR A 201 11.10 -15.54 -9.14
C THR A 201 9.61 -15.54 -9.49
N SER A 202 9.21 -16.44 -10.39
CA SER A 202 7.81 -16.65 -10.78
C SER A 202 7.03 -17.49 -9.76
N TYR A 203 7.72 -18.05 -8.76
CA TYR A 203 7.13 -18.99 -7.81
C TYR A 203 6.36 -18.29 -6.68
N SER A 204 5.10 -18.69 -6.52
CA SER A 204 4.25 -18.20 -5.44
C SER A 204 4.76 -18.60 -4.04
N SER A 205 4.35 -17.86 -3.01
CA SER A 205 4.69 -18.09 -1.61
C SER A 205 4.46 -19.54 -1.13
N SER A 206 3.41 -20.21 -1.62
CA SER A 206 3.11 -21.60 -1.28
C SER A 206 3.94 -22.61 -2.08
N THR A 207 4.31 -22.25 -3.32
CA THR A 207 5.24 -23.04 -4.16
C THR A 207 6.64 -23.03 -3.56
N LEU A 208 7.19 -21.85 -3.23
CA LEU A 208 8.49 -21.72 -2.56
C LEU A 208 8.51 -22.43 -1.20
N ASN A 209 7.42 -22.35 -0.43
CA ASN A 209 7.28 -23.16 0.79
C ASN A 209 7.40 -24.66 0.50
N SER A 210 6.73 -25.17 -0.54
CA SER A 210 6.80 -26.59 -0.89
C SER A 210 8.20 -27.02 -1.35
N MET A 211 8.88 -26.19 -2.15
CA MET A 211 10.25 -26.43 -2.63
C MET A 211 11.25 -26.48 -1.47
N ILE A 212 11.23 -25.47 -0.58
CA ILE A 212 12.13 -25.40 0.57
C ILE A 212 11.81 -26.51 1.58
N ASN A 213 10.53 -26.75 1.90
CA ASN A 213 10.12 -27.81 2.82
C ASN A 213 10.40 -29.23 2.29
N SER A 214 10.60 -29.43 0.98
CA SER A 214 11.08 -30.73 0.45
C SER A 214 12.55 -31.02 0.80
N LYS A 215 13.31 -29.99 1.18
CA LYS A 215 14.73 -30.05 1.57
C LYS A 215 14.95 -30.04 3.08
N VAL A 216 13.97 -29.56 3.87
CA VAL A 216 14.16 -29.30 5.31
C VAL A 216 13.05 -29.87 6.20
N SER A 217 13.42 -30.27 7.41
CA SER A 217 12.47 -30.62 8.47
C SER A 217 11.84 -29.35 9.09
N SER A 218 10.72 -29.52 9.80
CA SER A 218 10.04 -28.45 10.56
C SER A 218 10.85 -27.85 11.72
N SER A 219 12.04 -28.40 12.00
CA SER A 219 13.02 -27.81 12.92
C SER A 219 13.98 -26.82 12.26
N SER A 220 14.01 -26.73 10.93
CA SER A 220 14.79 -25.73 10.21
C SER A 220 14.18 -24.34 10.32
N LYS A 221 15.03 -23.32 10.48
CA LYS A 221 14.63 -21.90 10.40
C LYS A 221 14.16 -21.48 8.99
N MET A 222 14.41 -22.29 7.96
CA MET A 222 13.89 -22.06 6.60
C MET A 222 12.52 -22.70 6.34
N TYR A 223 11.98 -23.48 7.28
CA TYR A 223 10.66 -24.09 7.10
C TYR A 223 9.57 -23.00 7.02
N ASN A 224 8.72 -23.05 5.98
CA ASN A 224 7.63 -22.10 5.71
C ASN A 224 8.00 -20.61 5.46
N ILE A 225 9.25 -20.26 5.12
CA ILE A 225 9.66 -18.84 4.93
C ILE A 225 9.24 -18.19 3.60
N GLY A 226 8.70 -18.95 2.64
CA GLY A 226 8.42 -18.51 1.27
C GLY A 226 7.52 -17.27 1.17
N SER A 227 6.54 -17.12 2.05
CA SER A 227 5.70 -15.91 2.09
C SER A 227 6.48 -14.66 2.48
N THR A 228 7.48 -14.79 3.35
CA THR A 228 8.37 -13.68 3.71
C THR A 228 9.33 -13.37 2.58
N ILE A 229 9.84 -14.40 1.88
CA ILE A 229 10.70 -14.23 0.71
C ILE A 229 10.00 -13.42 -0.38
N VAL A 230 8.79 -13.82 -0.80
CA VAL A 230 8.02 -13.10 -1.84
C VAL A 230 7.70 -11.67 -1.40
N THR A 231 7.21 -11.47 -0.16
CA THR A 231 6.92 -10.13 0.36
C THR A 231 8.14 -9.20 0.28
N ASN A 232 9.34 -9.71 0.57
CA ASN A 232 10.57 -8.91 0.53
C ASN A 232 11.14 -8.74 -0.89
N GLN A 233 10.92 -9.70 -1.80
CA GLN A 233 11.17 -9.50 -3.23
C GLN A 233 10.32 -8.33 -3.76
N ASP A 234 9.02 -8.37 -3.51
CA ASP A 234 8.07 -7.45 -4.14
C ASP A 234 8.14 -6.04 -3.52
N THR A 235 8.66 -5.93 -2.29
CA THR A 235 8.89 -4.66 -1.58
C THR A 235 10.27 -4.05 -1.86
N TYR A 236 11.33 -4.87 -1.85
CA TYR A 236 12.73 -4.38 -1.89
C TYR A 236 13.47 -4.74 -3.19
N GLY A 237 12.85 -5.50 -4.11
CA GLY A 237 13.41 -5.74 -5.43
C GLY A 237 14.57 -6.73 -5.45
N VAL A 238 14.47 -7.83 -4.70
CA VAL A 238 15.53 -8.86 -4.61
C VAL A 238 14.95 -10.23 -4.95
N ASN A 239 15.50 -10.92 -5.95
CA ASN A 239 14.99 -12.20 -6.45
C ASN A 239 14.80 -13.25 -5.33
N GLY A 240 13.56 -13.68 -5.11
CA GLY A 240 13.21 -14.57 -4.01
C GLY A 240 13.86 -15.97 -4.06
N LEU A 241 14.09 -16.52 -5.25
CA LEU A 241 14.76 -17.81 -5.41
C LEU A 241 16.26 -17.69 -5.12
N LEU A 242 16.90 -16.58 -5.53
CA LEU A 242 18.30 -16.30 -5.16
C LEU A 242 18.44 -16.02 -3.66
N MET A 243 17.49 -15.32 -3.03
CA MET A 243 17.44 -15.18 -1.56
C MET A 243 17.34 -16.54 -0.85
N ALA A 244 16.53 -17.47 -1.36
CA ALA A 244 16.46 -18.84 -0.84
C ALA A 244 17.78 -19.60 -1.01
N GLY A 245 18.45 -19.44 -2.16
CA GLY A 245 19.76 -20.03 -2.45
C GLY A 245 20.87 -19.55 -1.50
N ILE A 246 20.95 -18.24 -1.26
CA ILE A 246 21.90 -17.67 -0.28
C ILE A 246 21.57 -18.15 1.14
N ALA A 247 20.31 -18.03 1.57
CA ALA A 247 19.89 -18.44 2.91
C ALA A 247 20.24 -19.91 3.19
N ALA A 248 20.03 -20.80 2.22
CA ALA A 248 20.40 -22.21 2.34
C ALA A 248 21.92 -22.41 2.46
N ASN A 249 22.71 -21.73 1.62
CA ASN A 249 24.18 -21.79 1.61
C ASN A 249 24.78 -21.32 2.96
N GLU A 250 24.33 -20.17 3.45
CA GLU A 250 24.82 -19.51 4.68
C GLU A 250 24.40 -20.24 5.98
N SER A 251 23.18 -20.79 6.01
CA SER A 251 22.62 -21.39 7.23
C SER A 251 22.61 -22.91 7.27
N ALA A 252 23.26 -23.57 6.30
CA ALA A 252 23.14 -25.02 6.07
C ALA A 252 21.67 -25.47 6.09
N TRP A 253 20.87 -24.92 5.16
CA TRP A 253 19.42 -25.12 5.08
C TRP A 253 18.66 -24.80 6.38
N GLY A 254 19.03 -23.72 7.07
CA GLY A 254 18.41 -23.25 8.31
C GLY A 254 18.70 -24.13 9.52
N THR A 255 19.77 -24.93 9.50
CA THR A 255 20.14 -25.85 10.60
C THR A 255 21.39 -25.45 11.37
N SER A 256 22.21 -24.51 10.86
CA SER A 256 23.46 -24.11 11.51
C SER A 256 23.25 -23.52 12.90
N SER A 257 24.22 -23.72 13.80
CA SER A 257 24.12 -23.30 15.20
C SER A 257 23.90 -21.79 15.38
N ILE A 258 24.48 -20.97 14.49
CA ILE A 258 24.28 -19.52 14.46
C ILE A 258 22.84 -19.19 14.04
N CYS A 259 22.34 -19.81 12.96
CA CYS A 259 20.97 -19.59 12.50
C CYS A 259 19.92 -20.01 13.54
N GLN A 260 20.12 -21.18 14.15
CA GLN A 260 19.22 -21.72 15.17
C GLN A 260 19.13 -20.84 16.42
N SER A 261 20.25 -20.29 16.88
CA SER A 261 20.32 -19.47 18.10
C SER A 261 20.03 -17.98 17.88
N LYS A 262 20.39 -17.40 16.73
CA LYS A 262 20.29 -15.95 16.44
C LYS A 262 19.21 -15.57 15.43
N ASN A 263 18.49 -16.54 14.85
CA ASN A 263 17.60 -16.37 13.68
C ASN A 263 18.29 -15.80 12.43
N ASN A 264 19.63 -15.82 12.39
CA ASN A 264 20.45 -15.23 11.32
C ASN A 264 20.61 -16.25 10.17
N LEU A 265 19.88 -16.05 9.06
CA LEU A 265 19.88 -16.96 7.90
C LEU A 265 21.04 -16.72 6.92
N PHE A 266 21.69 -15.54 6.94
CA PHE A 266 22.54 -15.07 5.85
C PHE A 266 23.99 -14.74 6.29
N GLY A 267 24.41 -15.20 7.48
CA GLY A 267 25.78 -14.96 7.98
C GLY A 267 26.06 -13.52 8.41
N LEU A 268 25.03 -12.70 8.64
CA LEU A 268 25.17 -11.25 8.79
C LEU A 268 26.02 -10.89 10.02
N ASN A 269 27.05 -10.06 9.79
CA ASN A 269 28.14 -9.70 10.71
C ASN A 269 28.91 -10.87 11.36
N ALA A 270 28.87 -12.08 10.79
CA ALA A 270 29.59 -13.26 11.30
C ALA A 270 31.11 -13.22 10.98
N VAL A 271 31.82 -12.22 11.49
CA VAL A 271 33.27 -12.02 11.25
C VAL A 271 34.10 -13.26 11.62
N ASP A 272 34.92 -13.75 10.68
CA ASP A 272 35.75 -14.96 10.77
C ASP A 272 36.50 -15.15 12.11
N SER A 273 36.96 -14.07 12.72
CA SER A 273 37.71 -14.11 13.98
C SER A 273 36.86 -14.44 15.23
N SER A 274 35.53 -14.33 15.16
CA SER A 274 34.59 -14.61 16.26
C SER A 274 33.13 -14.74 15.77
N PRO A 275 32.81 -15.64 14.81
CA PRO A 275 31.51 -15.65 14.12
C PRO A 275 30.32 -15.85 15.08
N GLY A 276 30.48 -16.67 16.12
CA GLY A 276 29.46 -16.88 17.16
C GLY A 276 29.17 -15.65 18.02
N THR A 277 30.12 -14.72 18.18
CA THR A 277 29.94 -13.49 18.97
C THR A 277 29.45 -12.35 18.09
N SER A 278 30.15 -12.07 16.97
CA SER A 278 29.93 -10.90 16.13
C SER A 278 28.63 -10.93 15.31
N ALA A 279 28.13 -12.12 14.93
CA ALA A 279 26.96 -12.23 14.07
C ALA A 279 25.71 -11.53 14.64
N ASP A 280 24.93 -10.89 13.79
CA ASP A 280 23.70 -10.20 14.18
C ASP A 280 22.67 -11.17 14.76
N THR A 281 21.87 -10.67 15.69
CA THR A 281 20.82 -11.43 16.38
C THR A 281 19.46 -10.79 16.11
N PHE A 282 18.60 -11.52 15.39
CA PHE A 282 17.32 -11.00 14.91
C PHE A 282 16.16 -11.49 15.78
N ALA A 283 15.20 -10.60 16.06
CA ALA A 283 14.01 -10.92 16.84
C ALA A 283 13.16 -12.05 16.22
N SER A 284 13.22 -12.21 14.90
CA SER A 284 12.62 -13.33 14.16
C SER A 284 13.38 -13.61 12.87
N VAL A 285 13.13 -14.77 12.26
CA VAL A 285 13.61 -15.10 10.91
C VAL A 285 13.10 -14.08 9.88
N ALA A 286 11.87 -13.56 10.06
CA ALA A 286 11.30 -12.60 9.14
C ALA A 286 12.01 -11.23 9.19
N ALA A 287 12.42 -10.79 10.38
CA ALA A 287 13.24 -9.59 10.52
C ALA A 287 14.62 -9.75 9.85
N CYS A 288 15.20 -10.95 9.92
CA CYS A 288 16.46 -11.26 9.24
C CYS A 288 16.33 -11.21 7.71
N ILE A 289 15.27 -11.77 7.14
CA ILE A 289 14.99 -11.70 5.68
C ILE A 289 14.72 -10.25 5.23
N GLN A 290 14.02 -9.47 6.05
CA GLN A 290 13.76 -8.05 5.75
C GLN A 290 15.04 -7.21 5.77
N ASP A 291 15.89 -7.37 6.77
CA ASP A 291 17.15 -6.61 6.87
C ASP A 291 18.15 -7.05 5.79
N PHE A 292 18.16 -8.33 5.43
CA PHE A 292 18.90 -8.83 4.25
C PHE A 292 18.46 -8.11 2.97
N ALA A 293 17.15 -8.14 2.65
CA ALA A 293 16.64 -7.58 1.40
C ALA A 293 16.73 -6.04 1.34
N ASN A 294 16.41 -5.35 2.44
CA ASN A 294 16.41 -3.88 2.51
C ASN A 294 17.81 -3.30 2.74
N GLY A 295 18.48 -3.72 3.80
CA GLY A 295 19.71 -3.12 4.31
C GLY A 295 20.97 -3.66 3.63
N TYR A 296 21.13 -4.99 3.56
CA TYR A 296 22.33 -5.58 2.97
C TYR A 296 22.30 -5.58 1.43
N MET A 297 21.18 -5.95 0.82
CA MET A 297 21.04 -5.99 -0.64
C MET A 297 20.71 -4.60 -1.22
N SER A 298 19.47 -4.13 -1.05
CA SER A 298 18.97 -2.99 -1.84
C SER A 298 19.59 -1.62 -1.53
N ARG A 299 20.17 -1.46 -0.34
CA ARG A 299 20.92 -0.27 0.13
C ARG A 299 22.39 -0.59 0.40
N GLY A 300 22.94 -1.53 -0.37
CA GLY A 300 24.27 -2.08 -0.16
C GLY A 300 24.79 -2.76 -1.41
N TYR A 301 24.75 -4.10 -1.45
CA TYR A 301 25.30 -4.88 -2.57
C TYR A 301 24.64 -4.60 -3.95
N LEU A 302 23.46 -3.97 -3.97
CA LEU A 302 22.75 -3.55 -5.19
C LEU A 302 22.74 -2.03 -5.39
N ASP A 303 23.45 -1.27 -4.54
CA ASP A 303 23.48 0.19 -4.57
C ASP A 303 24.82 0.69 -5.13
N PRO A 304 24.85 1.34 -6.32
CA PRO A 304 26.10 1.77 -6.94
C PRO A 304 26.92 2.81 -6.15
N GLU A 305 26.36 3.42 -5.09
CA GLU A 305 27.13 4.29 -4.17
C GLU A 305 27.80 3.54 -3.00
N ASP A 306 27.51 2.25 -2.79
CA ASP A 306 28.11 1.46 -1.70
C ASP A 306 29.48 0.87 -2.09
N TRP A 307 30.45 0.91 -1.17
CA TRP A 307 31.80 0.38 -1.37
C TRP A 307 31.86 -1.15 -1.59
N ARG A 308 30.77 -1.87 -1.32
CA ARG A 308 30.59 -3.31 -1.58
C ARG A 308 30.07 -3.62 -2.97
N TYR A 309 29.70 -2.61 -3.76
CA TYR A 309 29.10 -2.77 -5.07
C TYR A 309 30.11 -3.18 -6.15
N PHE A 310 29.89 -4.36 -6.73
CA PHE A 310 30.63 -4.89 -7.88
C PHE A 310 29.67 -5.46 -8.94
N GLY A 311 28.45 -4.90 -9.01
CA GLY A 311 27.32 -5.39 -9.82
C GLY A 311 26.35 -6.28 -9.04
N GLY A 312 25.05 -6.15 -9.34
CA GLY A 312 23.96 -6.71 -8.54
C GLY A 312 23.62 -8.19 -8.74
N PHE A 313 24.60 -9.07 -8.87
CA PHE A 313 24.44 -10.51 -9.15
C PHE A 313 25.38 -11.37 -8.29
N LEU A 314 25.11 -12.68 -8.13
CA LEU A 314 25.89 -13.56 -7.22
C LEU A 314 27.39 -13.57 -7.54
N GLY A 315 27.73 -13.83 -8.80
CA GLY A 315 29.05 -13.63 -9.37
C GLY A 315 30.18 -14.51 -8.81
N ASN A 316 31.40 -14.02 -8.94
CA ASN A 316 32.65 -14.70 -8.65
C ASN A 316 33.64 -13.72 -7.94
N LYS A 317 34.95 -13.97 -7.97
CA LYS A 317 35.93 -13.06 -7.35
C LYS A 317 36.33 -11.86 -8.20
N GLY A 318 35.96 -11.82 -9.49
CA GLY A 318 36.15 -10.65 -10.36
C GLY A 318 34.96 -9.70 -10.41
N SER A 319 33.74 -10.19 -10.13
CA SER A 319 32.51 -9.39 -10.23
C SER A 319 31.35 -9.97 -9.42
N GLY A 320 30.36 -9.14 -9.08
CA GLY A 320 29.19 -9.50 -8.29
C GLY A 320 29.43 -9.49 -6.78
N LEU A 321 28.40 -9.89 -6.03
CA LEU A 321 28.37 -9.94 -4.56
C LEU A 321 29.59 -10.67 -3.97
N ASN A 322 29.98 -11.80 -4.58
CA ASN A 322 31.06 -12.66 -4.12
C ASN A 322 32.43 -11.93 -3.99
N VAL A 323 32.65 -10.80 -4.67
CA VAL A 323 33.87 -9.98 -4.50
C VAL A 323 34.05 -9.50 -3.06
N LYS A 324 32.95 -9.21 -2.33
CA LYS A 324 32.97 -8.65 -0.96
C LYS A 324 32.11 -9.42 0.07
N TYR A 325 31.27 -10.36 -0.35
CA TYR A 325 30.36 -11.08 0.56
C TYR A 325 31.06 -12.16 1.38
N ALA A 326 31.75 -13.10 0.72
CA ALA A 326 32.33 -14.29 1.35
C ALA A 326 33.84 -14.37 1.17
N SER A 327 34.53 -15.20 1.95
CA SER A 327 35.95 -15.54 1.69
C SER A 327 36.13 -16.74 0.73
N ASP A 328 35.12 -17.61 0.64
CA ASP A 328 35.00 -18.70 -0.34
C ASP A 328 35.02 -18.15 -1.79
N PRO A 329 35.95 -18.58 -2.67
CA PRO A 329 35.98 -18.15 -4.07
C PRO A 329 34.75 -18.59 -4.89
N TYR A 330 34.04 -19.65 -4.49
CA TYR A 330 32.94 -20.26 -5.23
C TYR A 330 31.57 -20.08 -4.55
N TRP A 331 31.47 -19.16 -3.59
CA TRP A 331 30.23 -18.84 -2.86
C TRP A 331 29.01 -18.58 -3.78
N GLY A 332 29.19 -17.75 -4.81
CA GLY A 332 28.11 -17.40 -5.75
C GLY A 332 27.66 -18.60 -6.59
N GLU A 333 28.59 -19.49 -6.93
CA GLU A 333 28.31 -20.74 -7.66
C GLU A 333 27.57 -21.75 -6.76
N LYS A 334 27.89 -21.82 -5.47
CA LYS A 334 27.16 -22.61 -4.46
C LYS A 334 25.72 -22.13 -4.28
N ALA A 335 25.50 -20.83 -4.09
CA ALA A 335 24.16 -20.26 -3.98
C ALA A 335 23.34 -20.48 -5.28
N ALA A 336 23.98 -20.38 -6.45
CA ALA A 336 23.37 -20.69 -7.74
C ALA A 336 22.99 -22.17 -7.90
N ASN A 337 23.84 -23.11 -7.47
CA ASN A 337 23.58 -24.55 -7.45
C ASN A 337 22.35 -24.91 -6.58
N VAL A 338 22.14 -24.20 -5.46
CA VAL A 338 20.92 -24.35 -4.65
C VAL A 338 19.69 -23.78 -5.34
N ALA A 339 19.77 -22.57 -5.90
CA ALA A 339 18.68 -21.97 -6.68
C ALA A 339 18.24 -22.90 -7.83
N TYR A 340 19.22 -23.43 -8.58
CA TYR A 340 18.99 -24.41 -9.64
C TYR A 340 18.30 -25.66 -9.09
N THR A 341 18.82 -26.25 -8.01
CA THR A 341 18.24 -27.44 -7.37
C THR A 341 16.76 -27.25 -7.01
N LEU A 342 16.40 -26.08 -6.47
CA LEU A 342 15.04 -25.74 -6.09
C LEU A 342 14.13 -25.61 -7.32
N ASP A 343 14.48 -24.78 -8.29
CA ASP A 343 13.73 -24.56 -9.55
C ASP A 343 13.54 -25.87 -10.36
N LYS A 344 14.62 -26.65 -10.52
CA LYS A 344 14.63 -27.98 -11.16
C LYS A 344 13.70 -28.98 -10.48
N SER A 345 13.51 -28.89 -9.15
CA SER A 345 12.54 -29.74 -8.43
C SER A 345 11.08 -29.40 -8.74
N GLN A 346 10.82 -28.18 -9.24
CA GLN A 346 9.50 -27.65 -9.53
C GLN A 346 9.25 -27.46 -11.05
N GLY A 347 10.12 -28.02 -11.88
CA GLY A 347 9.95 -28.13 -13.34
C GLY A 347 10.70 -27.10 -14.17
N SER A 348 11.62 -26.35 -13.58
CA SER A 348 12.41 -25.29 -14.21
C SER A 348 11.58 -24.20 -14.90
N GLN A 349 11.03 -23.29 -14.09
CA GLN A 349 10.15 -22.21 -14.54
C GLN A 349 10.85 -20.84 -14.50
N ASP A 350 11.93 -20.69 -13.71
CA ASP A 350 12.74 -19.47 -13.68
C ASP A 350 14.09 -19.61 -14.41
N TYR A 351 14.53 -20.84 -14.72
CA TYR A 351 15.77 -21.09 -15.47
C TYR A 351 15.63 -20.65 -16.93
N ASP A 352 16.65 -19.96 -17.44
CA ASP A 352 16.68 -19.29 -18.75
C ASP A 352 15.43 -18.43 -19.06
N LYS A 353 14.77 -17.90 -18.00
CA LYS A 353 13.60 -17.00 -18.12
C LYS A 353 13.99 -15.64 -18.71
N TYR A 354 15.03 -15.01 -18.17
CA TYR A 354 15.39 -13.62 -18.49
C TYR A 354 16.58 -13.51 -19.44
N THR A 355 16.56 -12.47 -20.28
CA THR A 355 17.70 -12.08 -21.12
C THR A 355 18.80 -11.44 -20.28
N ILE A 356 20.01 -11.99 -20.34
CA ILE A 356 21.17 -11.52 -19.57
C ILE A 356 22.23 -11.01 -20.55
N GLY A 357 22.63 -9.75 -20.36
CA GLY A 357 23.80 -9.15 -21.00
C GLY A 357 25.01 -9.15 -20.07
N ILE A 358 26.21 -9.29 -20.62
CA ILE A 358 27.48 -9.17 -19.91
C ILE A 358 28.31 -8.05 -20.53
N LYS A 359 28.77 -7.11 -19.70
CA LYS A 359 29.80 -6.14 -20.05
C LYS A 359 31.18 -6.72 -19.72
N ASP A 360 32.09 -6.68 -20.70
CA ASP A 360 33.43 -7.27 -20.65
C ASP A 360 33.43 -8.78 -20.37
N THR A 361 33.11 -9.57 -21.38
CA THR A 361 33.25 -11.04 -21.38
C THR A 361 34.70 -11.53 -21.19
N ILE A 362 35.70 -10.64 -21.35
CA ILE A 362 37.11 -10.88 -21.00
C ILE A 362 37.46 -10.18 -19.68
N ASN A 363 37.91 -10.98 -18.70
CA ASN A 363 38.18 -10.60 -17.31
C ASN A 363 39.40 -9.69 -17.06
N SER A 364 39.75 -8.82 -18.01
CA SER A 364 40.89 -7.92 -17.96
C SER A 364 40.71 -6.61 -18.74
N ASN A 365 39.56 -6.40 -19.37
CA ASN A 365 39.23 -5.16 -20.08
C ASN A 365 39.01 -4.00 -19.09
N HIS A 366 38.15 -4.22 -18.08
CA HIS A 366 37.79 -3.27 -17.04
C HIS A 366 37.22 -1.92 -17.56
N ASP A 367 36.46 -1.93 -18.66
CA ASP A 367 35.86 -0.71 -19.23
C ASP A 367 34.78 -0.13 -18.29
N THR A 368 34.68 1.20 -18.20
CA THR A 368 33.68 1.87 -17.37
C THR A 368 32.56 2.45 -18.22
N VAL A 369 31.36 1.85 -18.11
CA VAL A 369 30.21 2.18 -18.96
C VAL A 369 29.16 2.94 -18.14
N ASN A 370 28.66 4.03 -18.70
CA ASN A 370 27.68 4.90 -18.04
C ASN A 370 26.26 4.30 -18.20
N VAL A 371 25.56 4.10 -17.09
CA VAL A 371 24.14 3.74 -17.05
C VAL A 371 23.30 5.02 -16.94
N ARG A 372 22.27 5.16 -17.78
CA ARG A 372 21.56 6.42 -18.05
C ARG A 372 20.06 6.33 -17.87
N ASN A 373 19.39 7.47 -17.70
CA ASN A 373 17.93 7.55 -17.61
C ASN A 373 17.18 7.57 -18.96
N GLY A 374 17.90 7.49 -20.08
CA GLY A 374 17.34 7.44 -21.42
C GLY A 374 18.34 6.91 -22.46
N ALA A 375 17.82 6.43 -23.59
CA ALA A 375 18.57 5.89 -24.72
C ALA A 375 19.28 6.98 -25.55
N SER A 376 20.23 7.69 -24.94
CA SER A 376 21.10 8.69 -25.57
C SER A 376 22.37 8.94 -24.74
N THR A 377 23.49 9.20 -25.40
CA THR A 377 24.72 9.70 -24.75
C THR A 377 24.56 11.10 -24.13
N SER A 378 23.49 11.83 -24.48
CA SER A 378 23.11 13.12 -23.87
C SER A 378 22.18 12.98 -22.65
N SER A 379 21.66 11.79 -22.36
CA SER A 379 20.79 11.55 -21.20
C SER A 379 21.58 11.51 -19.90
N THR A 380 20.92 11.86 -18.79
CA THR A 380 21.52 11.91 -17.45
C THR A 380 22.12 10.56 -17.08
N VAL A 381 23.37 10.58 -16.63
CA VAL A 381 24.04 9.43 -16.03
C VAL A 381 23.45 9.22 -14.64
N LEU A 382 22.99 8.01 -14.35
CA LEU A 382 22.49 7.61 -13.03
C LEU A 382 23.63 7.07 -12.17
N TYR A 383 24.48 6.24 -12.78
CA TYR A 383 25.70 5.66 -12.22
C TYR A 383 26.57 5.11 -13.37
N ASP A 384 27.72 4.52 -13.07
CA ASP A 384 28.51 3.73 -14.02
C ASP A 384 28.85 2.34 -13.45
N THR A 385 29.28 1.42 -14.31
CA THR A 385 29.57 0.03 -13.93
C THR A 385 30.88 -0.16 -13.16
N GLY A 386 31.57 0.93 -12.79
CA GLY A 386 32.94 0.89 -12.33
C GLY A 386 33.91 0.24 -13.33
N ALA A 387 35.07 -0.18 -12.84
CA ALA A 387 36.08 -0.91 -13.61
C ALA A 387 35.91 -2.44 -13.50
N VAL A 388 34.67 -2.93 -13.39
CA VAL A 388 34.34 -4.35 -13.15
C VAL A 388 34.20 -5.09 -14.48
N SER A 389 34.95 -6.17 -14.70
CA SER A 389 34.78 -7.04 -15.88
C SER A 389 33.77 -8.16 -15.59
N ASN A 390 33.10 -8.74 -16.60
CA ASN A 390 32.00 -9.71 -16.47
C ASN A 390 30.77 -9.19 -15.70
N TYR A 391 30.53 -7.88 -15.77
CA TYR A 391 29.39 -7.23 -15.10
C TYR A 391 28.08 -7.57 -15.83
N ALA A 392 27.13 -8.21 -15.13
CA ALA A 392 25.85 -8.61 -15.70
C ALA A 392 24.76 -7.52 -15.62
N VAL A 393 23.92 -7.46 -16.66
CA VAL A 393 22.71 -6.63 -16.73
C VAL A 393 21.49 -7.47 -17.11
N LEU A 394 20.34 -7.12 -16.52
CA LEU A 394 19.05 -7.71 -16.86
C LEU A 394 18.45 -6.89 -18.01
N ILE A 395 18.42 -7.44 -19.21
CA ILE A 395 17.91 -6.76 -20.40
C ILE A 395 16.38 -6.87 -20.41
N LEU A 396 15.71 -5.73 -20.59
CA LEU A 396 14.25 -5.62 -20.66
C LEU A 396 13.74 -5.44 -22.09
N ASP A 397 14.54 -4.82 -22.96
CA ASP A 397 14.28 -4.71 -24.41
C ASP A 397 15.47 -5.30 -25.18
N GLU A 398 15.29 -6.42 -25.88
CA GLU A 398 16.36 -7.04 -26.69
C GLU A 398 16.70 -6.22 -27.95
N THR A 399 15.75 -5.43 -28.44
CA THR A 399 15.98 -4.49 -29.54
C THR A 399 16.56 -3.18 -29.02
N ALA A 400 17.90 -3.05 -29.07
CA ALA A 400 18.59 -1.84 -28.65
C ALA A 400 18.10 -0.58 -29.41
N THR A 401 17.60 0.41 -28.68
CA THR A 401 17.14 1.69 -29.22
C THR A 401 18.28 2.70 -29.18
N ASN A 402 18.61 3.34 -30.31
CA ASN A 402 19.72 4.28 -30.45
C ASN A 402 21.10 3.75 -29.98
N SER A 403 21.36 2.44 -30.10
CA SER A 403 22.52 1.74 -29.49
C SER A 403 22.52 1.74 -27.96
N PHE A 404 21.35 1.66 -27.34
CA PHE A 404 21.16 1.39 -25.91
C PHE A 404 20.15 0.26 -25.67
N TYR A 405 20.51 -0.71 -24.83
CA TYR A 405 19.53 -1.63 -24.24
C TYR A 405 18.78 -0.95 -23.10
N ARG A 406 17.46 -1.16 -22.99
CA ARG A 406 16.74 -0.92 -21.73
C ARG A 406 17.09 -2.04 -20.77
N ILE A 407 17.52 -1.68 -19.57
CA ILE A 407 17.91 -2.62 -18.52
C ILE A 407 17.15 -2.31 -17.23
N GLN A 408 17.02 -3.32 -16.38
CA GLN A 408 16.61 -3.09 -15.00
C GLN A 408 17.76 -2.38 -14.24
N SER A 409 17.45 -1.39 -13.40
CA SER A 409 18.46 -0.64 -12.65
C SER A 409 18.87 -1.39 -11.38
N ASP A 410 20.16 -1.65 -11.18
CA ASP A 410 20.67 -2.16 -9.89
C ASP A 410 20.29 -1.19 -8.76
N GLY A 411 20.68 0.07 -8.88
CA GLY A 411 20.39 1.08 -7.88
C GLY A 411 18.92 1.49 -7.84
N VAL A 412 18.41 1.71 -6.62
CA VAL A 412 17.09 2.31 -6.35
C VAL A 412 17.08 3.73 -6.93
N LEU A 413 16.07 4.08 -7.74
CA LEU A 413 15.99 5.38 -8.40
C LEU A 413 15.03 6.34 -7.69
N ASN A 414 15.26 7.65 -7.82
CA ASN A 414 14.24 8.64 -7.47
C ASN A 414 13.07 8.63 -8.48
N SER A 415 11.92 9.18 -8.09
CA SER A 415 10.67 9.09 -8.88
C SER A 415 10.72 9.72 -10.27
N GLY A 416 11.66 10.64 -10.51
CA GLY A 416 11.90 11.24 -11.83
C GLY A 416 12.98 10.51 -12.67
N ARG A 417 13.58 9.42 -12.15
CA ARG A 417 14.80 8.79 -12.68
C ARG A 417 15.88 9.82 -13.04
N THR A 418 16.25 10.67 -12.08
CA THR A 418 17.29 11.70 -12.28
C THR A 418 18.55 11.44 -11.46
N ALA A 419 18.46 10.63 -10.40
CA ALA A 419 19.56 10.17 -9.57
C ALA A 419 19.16 8.88 -8.83
N LEU A 420 20.14 8.26 -8.17
CA LEU A 420 19.94 7.20 -7.19
C LEU A 420 19.18 7.69 -5.95
N ASN A 421 18.73 6.75 -5.11
CA ASN A 421 18.07 6.99 -3.84
C ASN A 421 18.50 5.96 -2.77
N SER A 422 19.79 5.90 -2.48
CA SER A 422 20.45 5.05 -1.47
C SER A 422 19.87 5.17 -0.04
N SER A 423 19.04 6.19 0.22
CA SER A 423 18.30 6.31 1.48
C SER A 423 17.19 5.27 1.65
N SER A 424 16.70 4.70 0.55
CA SER A 424 15.55 3.77 0.49
C SER A 424 15.94 2.44 -0.12
N GLY A 425 15.41 1.33 0.41
CA GLY A 425 15.47 0.03 -0.24
C GLY A 425 14.20 -0.32 -1.03
N GLN A 426 13.15 0.50 -0.94
CA GLN A 426 11.86 0.27 -1.61
C GLN A 426 12.06 0.33 -3.13
N TYR A 427 11.69 -0.74 -3.83
CA TYR A 427 12.04 -0.94 -5.23
C TYR A 427 10.79 -1.27 -6.07
N SER A 428 10.67 -0.64 -7.24
CA SER A 428 9.53 -0.80 -8.14
C SER A 428 10.03 -1.18 -9.53
N PHE A 429 9.92 -2.47 -9.87
CA PHE A 429 10.44 -3.04 -11.12
C PHE A 429 9.99 -2.27 -12.36
N SER A 430 8.69 -1.92 -12.45
CA SER A 430 8.09 -1.19 -13.57
C SER A 430 8.54 0.26 -13.72
N SER A 431 9.10 0.89 -12.68
CA SER A 431 9.58 2.27 -12.73
C SER A 431 11.11 2.40 -12.72
N MET A 432 11.82 1.44 -12.12
CA MET A 432 13.27 1.47 -11.90
C MET A 432 14.06 0.76 -13.01
N TYR A 433 13.85 1.20 -14.25
CA TYR A 433 14.67 0.85 -15.40
C TYR A 433 15.66 1.97 -15.77
N ALA A 434 16.72 1.59 -16.46
CA ALA A 434 17.77 2.46 -16.97
C ALA A 434 18.21 2.00 -18.38
N TYR A 435 19.25 2.63 -18.92
CA TYR A 435 19.77 2.34 -20.25
C TYR A 435 21.29 2.21 -20.24
N ILE A 436 21.82 1.17 -20.87
CA ILE A 436 23.26 0.93 -21.06
C ILE A 436 23.57 0.83 -22.55
N SER A 437 24.75 1.29 -22.99
CA SER A 437 25.11 1.25 -24.40
C SER A 437 25.33 -0.20 -24.87
N SER A 438 24.68 -0.58 -25.97
CA SER A 438 24.78 -1.93 -26.54
C SER A 438 26.19 -2.28 -27.02
N ASP A 439 26.97 -1.27 -27.38
CA ASP A 439 28.32 -1.40 -27.94
C ASP A 439 29.34 -2.02 -26.95
N TYR A 440 28.94 -2.21 -25.68
CA TYR A 440 29.74 -2.77 -24.59
C TYR A 440 29.11 -4.02 -23.93
N VAL A 441 27.97 -4.53 -24.43
CA VAL A 441 27.20 -5.59 -23.76
C VAL A 441 26.93 -6.75 -24.71
N ASP A 442 27.58 -7.89 -24.47
CA ASP A 442 27.31 -9.15 -25.15
C ASP A 442 26.06 -9.80 -24.53
N VAL A 443 25.07 -10.21 -25.34
CA VAL A 443 23.93 -11.02 -24.85
C VAL A 443 24.38 -12.47 -24.70
N VAL A 444 24.37 -12.99 -23.48
CA VAL A 444 24.86 -14.36 -23.16
C VAL A 444 23.76 -15.34 -22.78
N ASN A 445 22.58 -14.84 -22.40
CA ASN A 445 21.37 -15.64 -22.30
C ASN A 445 20.23 -14.96 -23.06
N ASP A 446 19.57 -15.73 -23.94
CA ASP A 446 18.37 -15.40 -24.72
C ASP A 446 17.16 -15.83 -23.88
N GLY A 447 16.30 -14.86 -23.52
CA GLY A 447 15.26 -15.06 -22.50
C GLY A 447 14.04 -15.82 -23.04
N SER A 448 13.65 -16.91 -22.38
CA SER A 448 12.41 -17.62 -22.73
C SER A 448 11.12 -16.82 -22.46
N SER A 449 11.21 -15.68 -21.77
CA SER A 449 10.19 -14.63 -21.83
C SER A 449 10.12 -14.01 -23.24
N THR A 450 9.16 -14.47 -24.05
CA THR A 450 8.75 -13.77 -25.28
C THR A 450 8.57 -12.28 -25.00
N GLU A 451 9.23 -11.41 -25.80
CA GLU A 451 9.38 -9.95 -25.58
C GLU A 451 8.31 -9.36 -24.65
N GLU A 452 8.73 -8.84 -23.50
CA GLU A 452 7.92 -7.99 -22.65
C GLU A 452 7.77 -6.63 -23.34
N SER A 453 6.93 -6.62 -24.39
CA SER A 453 6.51 -5.45 -25.14
C SER A 453 6.18 -4.33 -24.16
N GLU A 454 6.76 -3.13 -24.34
CA GLU A 454 6.68 -1.98 -23.42
C GLU A 454 5.46 -2.09 -22.50
N PRO A 455 5.63 -2.37 -21.19
CA PRO A 455 4.53 -2.80 -20.34
C PRO A 455 3.42 -1.75 -20.34
N GLU A 456 2.38 -2.03 -21.15
CA GLU A 456 1.35 -1.06 -21.57
C GLU A 456 0.78 -0.39 -20.31
N PRO A 457 1.12 0.89 -20.08
CA PRO A 457 1.21 1.45 -18.73
C PRO A 457 -0.15 1.33 -18.03
N ALA A 458 -0.18 0.46 -17.01
CA ALA A 458 -1.37 -0.28 -16.58
C ALA A 458 -2.64 0.57 -16.67
N THR A 459 -3.46 0.31 -17.69
CA THR A 459 -4.51 1.24 -18.10
C THR A 459 -5.69 1.20 -17.14
N LEU A 460 -6.33 2.35 -16.91
CA LEU A 460 -7.43 2.46 -15.95
C LEU A 460 -8.65 1.66 -16.44
N SER A 461 -8.87 0.49 -15.83
CA SER A 461 -9.91 -0.45 -16.23
C SER A 461 -11.27 -0.05 -15.66
N SER A 462 -11.35 0.24 -14.36
CA SER A 462 -12.54 0.80 -13.72
C SER A 462 -12.19 1.55 -12.43
N ILE A 463 -13.17 2.25 -11.86
CA ILE A 463 -13.17 2.66 -10.46
C ILE A 463 -14.42 2.12 -9.77
N SER A 464 -14.35 1.92 -8.46
CA SER A 464 -15.47 1.54 -7.61
C SER A 464 -15.43 2.31 -6.30
N ILE A 465 -16.55 2.88 -5.89
CA ILE A 465 -16.74 3.40 -4.53
C ILE A 465 -16.77 2.20 -3.59
N THR A 466 -15.82 2.14 -2.66
CA THR A 466 -15.66 1.06 -1.67
C THR A 466 -16.10 1.49 -0.26
N THR A 467 -16.35 2.79 -0.05
CA THR A 467 -17.06 3.33 1.11
C THR A 467 -17.79 4.60 0.66
N ALA A 468 -19.07 4.73 0.98
CA ALA A 468 -19.86 5.92 0.68
C ALA A 468 -19.38 7.16 1.49
N PRO A 469 -19.68 8.39 1.08
CA PRO A 469 -19.48 9.57 1.93
C PRO A 469 -20.39 9.50 3.17
N THR A 470 -19.99 10.22 4.21
CA THR A 470 -20.76 10.37 5.47
C THR A 470 -22.08 11.11 5.29
N LYS A 471 -22.15 12.08 4.36
CA LYS A 471 -23.38 12.82 4.01
C LYS A 471 -23.92 12.39 2.65
N THR A 472 -25.13 11.82 2.64
CA THR A 472 -25.87 11.39 1.43
C THR A 472 -27.20 12.10 1.23
N SER A 473 -27.72 12.78 2.24
CA SER A 473 -28.92 13.65 2.16
C SER A 473 -28.50 15.12 2.24
N TYR A 474 -29.11 15.98 1.44
CA TYR A 474 -28.76 17.40 1.26
C TYR A 474 -30.00 18.28 1.13
N THR A 475 -29.84 19.58 1.36
CA THR A 475 -30.84 20.60 0.98
C THR A 475 -30.45 21.26 -0.35
N GLU A 476 -31.43 21.64 -1.17
CA GLU A 476 -31.19 22.36 -2.43
C GLU A 476 -30.36 23.65 -2.21
N GLY A 477 -29.28 23.78 -2.99
CA GLY A 477 -28.28 24.84 -2.81
C GLY A 477 -26.98 24.39 -2.12
N GLU A 478 -26.99 23.26 -1.39
CA GLU A 478 -25.77 22.68 -0.82
C GLU A 478 -24.82 22.11 -1.89
N LYS A 479 -23.60 21.76 -1.48
CA LYS A 479 -22.60 21.08 -2.33
C LYS A 479 -22.35 19.68 -1.80
N PHE A 480 -22.05 18.76 -2.71
CA PHE A 480 -21.68 17.39 -2.35
C PHE A 480 -20.42 17.36 -1.48
N ASP A 481 -20.55 16.74 -0.31
CA ASP A 481 -19.44 16.46 0.60
C ASP A 481 -18.87 15.06 0.32
N VAL A 482 -17.56 15.00 0.14
CA VAL A 482 -16.81 13.78 -0.16
C VAL A 482 -16.28 13.09 1.10
N THR A 483 -16.47 13.70 2.28
CA THR A 483 -15.89 13.26 3.55
C THR A 483 -16.25 11.82 3.90
N GLY A 484 -15.23 10.99 4.16
CA GLY A 484 -15.35 9.57 4.46
C GLY A 484 -15.42 8.63 3.24
N MET A 485 -15.67 9.16 2.03
CA MET A 485 -15.78 8.36 0.82
C MET A 485 -14.43 7.70 0.45
N LYS A 486 -14.47 6.42 0.08
CA LYS A 486 -13.30 5.69 -0.46
C LYS A 486 -13.56 5.21 -1.87
N VAL A 487 -12.57 5.39 -2.74
CA VAL A 487 -12.62 5.01 -4.15
C VAL A 487 -11.38 4.20 -4.51
N THR A 488 -11.61 3.01 -5.02
CA THR A 488 -10.56 2.10 -5.49
C THR A 488 -10.56 2.06 -7.01
N ALA A 489 -9.41 2.35 -7.62
CA ALA A 489 -9.16 2.08 -9.03
C ALA A 489 -8.76 0.61 -9.24
N LYS A 490 -9.14 0.04 -10.38
CA LYS A 490 -8.66 -1.25 -10.88
C LYS A 490 -8.01 -1.05 -12.24
N TRP A 491 -6.87 -1.69 -12.45
CA TRP A 491 -6.03 -1.51 -13.63
C TRP A 491 -6.07 -2.74 -14.56
N SER A 492 -5.54 -2.63 -15.78
CA SER A 492 -5.59 -3.71 -16.77
C SER A 492 -4.71 -4.92 -16.44
N ASP A 493 -3.75 -4.77 -15.54
CA ASP A 493 -2.92 -5.85 -14.98
C ASP A 493 -3.63 -6.62 -13.84
N GLY A 494 -4.82 -6.19 -13.43
CA GLY A 494 -5.59 -6.76 -12.32
C GLY A 494 -5.26 -6.19 -10.93
N THR A 495 -4.29 -5.28 -10.81
CA THR A 495 -3.99 -4.59 -9.56
C THR A 495 -5.09 -3.59 -9.18
N ALA A 496 -5.07 -3.16 -7.92
CA ALA A 496 -6.01 -2.19 -7.37
C ALA A 496 -5.27 -1.14 -6.52
N THR A 497 -5.78 0.10 -6.49
CA THR A 497 -5.15 1.22 -5.78
C THR A 497 -6.20 2.15 -5.20
N ASP A 498 -5.96 2.67 -3.99
CA ASP A 498 -6.77 3.77 -3.44
C ASP A 498 -6.48 5.06 -4.22
N VAL A 499 -7.54 5.68 -4.75
CA VAL A 499 -7.47 6.93 -5.53
C VAL A 499 -8.35 8.02 -4.92
N SER A 500 -8.81 7.86 -3.67
CA SER A 500 -9.78 8.73 -3.01
C SER A 500 -9.33 10.20 -2.97
N GLY A 501 -8.04 10.45 -2.74
CA GLY A 501 -7.44 11.79 -2.78
C GLY A 501 -7.19 12.39 -4.16
N SER A 502 -7.65 11.73 -5.24
CA SER A 502 -7.38 12.10 -6.64
C SER A 502 -8.62 12.01 -7.55
N VAL A 503 -9.81 11.80 -6.99
CA VAL A 503 -11.07 11.83 -7.76
C VAL A 503 -11.54 13.26 -8.04
N SER A 504 -12.42 13.39 -9.03
CA SER A 504 -13.07 14.63 -9.44
C SER A 504 -14.58 14.42 -9.54
N TYR A 505 -15.36 15.45 -9.21
CA TYR A 505 -16.82 15.41 -9.15
C TYR A 505 -17.35 16.85 -9.32
N SER A 506 -18.67 17.03 -9.46
CA SER A 506 -19.24 18.38 -9.58
C SER A 506 -19.14 19.15 -8.26
N THR A 507 -18.72 20.40 -8.34
CA THR A 507 -18.71 21.35 -7.22
C THR A 507 -19.79 22.43 -7.35
N ASP A 508 -20.75 22.23 -8.26
CA ASP A 508 -21.95 23.05 -8.38
C ASP A 508 -22.89 22.83 -7.18
N ALA A 509 -23.85 23.73 -7.01
CA ALA A 509 -24.92 23.54 -6.04
C ALA A 509 -25.89 22.45 -6.52
N LEU A 510 -26.20 21.51 -5.61
CA LEU A 510 -27.14 20.42 -5.81
C LEU A 510 -28.58 20.93 -5.90
N LYS A 511 -29.38 20.28 -6.74
CA LYS A 511 -30.80 20.56 -6.98
C LYS A 511 -31.67 19.38 -6.58
N THR A 512 -32.95 19.64 -6.35
CA THR A 512 -34.00 18.62 -6.20
C THR A 512 -34.07 17.58 -7.33
N SER A 513 -33.49 17.86 -8.51
CA SER A 513 -33.36 16.91 -9.62
C SER A 513 -32.21 15.88 -9.48
N ASP A 514 -31.27 16.11 -8.57
CA ASP A 514 -29.96 15.47 -8.59
C ASP A 514 -29.94 14.24 -7.65
N THR A 515 -30.26 13.07 -8.19
CA THR A 515 -30.35 11.80 -7.43
C THR A 515 -29.03 11.04 -7.28
N SER A 516 -27.96 11.52 -7.94
CA SER A 516 -26.62 10.95 -7.79
C SER A 516 -25.52 11.90 -8.26
N VAL A 517 -24.31 11.76 -7.69
CA VAL A 517 -23.11 12.49 -8.08
C VAL A 517 -22.15 11.54 -8.81
N THR A 518 -21.72 11.95 -10.01
CA THR A 518 -20.74 11.20 -10.80
C THR A 518 -19.32 11.49 -10.30
N ILE A 519 -18.70 10.49 -9.71
CA ILE A 519 -17.29 10.50 -9.30
C ILE A 519 -16.44 10.02 -10.49
N SER A 520 -15.41 10.77 -10.85
CA SER A 520 -14.58 10.56 -12.04
C SER A 520 -13.09 10.52 -11.67
N TYR A 521 -12.35 9.54 -12.18
CA TYR A 521 -10.90 9.47 -12.06
C TYR A 521 -10.28 9.32 -13.45
N THR A 522 -9.16 10.01 -13.70
CA THR A 522 -8.48 10.02 -14.99
C THR A 522 -7.00 9.67 -14.81
N SER A 523 -6.53 8.65 -15.51
CA SER A 523 -5.10 8.27 -15.58
C SER A 523 -4.75 7.83 -17.00
N GLY A 524 -3.56 8.18 -17.49
CA GLY A 524 -3.14 7.89 -18.87
C GLY A 524 -4.03 8.52 -19.95
N GLY A 525 -4.81 9.55 -19.62
CA GLY A 525 -5.85 10.12 -20.50
C GLY A 525 -7.15 9.31 -20.57
N VAL A 526 -7.23 8.15 -19.90
CA VAL A 526 -8.44 7.35 -19.76
C VAL A 526 -9.20 7.79 -18.51
N THR A 527 -10.45 8.23 -18.69
CA THR A 527 -11.36 8.54 -17.57
C THR A 527 -12.29 7.35 -17.30
N LYS A 528 -12.50 7.01 -16.02
CA LYS A 528 -13.53 6.08 -15.55
C LYS A 528 -14.37 6.72 -14.45
N THR A 529 -15.62 6.29 -14.34
CA THR A 529 -16.64 6.90 -13.49
C THR A 529 -17.35 5.88 -12.61
N ALA A 530 -17.71 6.29 -11.41
CA ALA A 530 -18.68 5.62 -10.53
C ALA A 530 -19.76 6.62 -10.11
N SER A 531 -20.93 6.14 -9.69
CA SER A 531 -22.04 7.01 -9.27
C SER A 531 -22.33 6.81 -7.78
N GLN A 532 -22.33 7.91 -7.02
CA GLN A 532 -22.78 7.93 -5.63
C GLN A 532 -24.23 8.39 -5.58
N ALA A 533 -25.14 7.57 -5.06
CA ALA A 533 -26.53 7.99 -4.84
C ALA A 533 -26.62 9.06 -3.75
N ILE A 534 -27.52 10.04 -3.93
CA ILE A 534 -27.82 11.10 -2.96
C ILE A 534 -29.33 11.45 -2.99
N THR A 535 -29.81 12.08 -1.93
CA THR A 535 -31.14 12.69 -1.84
C THR A 535 -30.98 14.20 -1.66
N VAL A 536 -31.83 15.00 -2.32
CA VAL A 536 -31.83 16.46 -2.17
C VAL A 536 -33.26 16.93 -1.84
N LYS A 537 -33.52 17.27 -0.57
CA LYS A 537 -34.78 17.92 -0.14
C LYS A 537 -34.83 19.35 -0.73
N ALA A 538 -36.03 19.84 -1.04
CA ALA A 538 -36.22 21.21 -1.49
C ALA A 538 -35.77 22.21 -0.41
N LYS A 539 -35.43 23.44 -0.81
CA LYS A 539 -35.12 24.48 0.19
C LYS A 539 -36.40 25.18 0.64
N ALA A 540 -36.64 25.16 1.95
CA ALA A 540 -37.70 25.92 2.60
C ALA A 540 -37.75 27.40 2.18
N THR A 541 -38.98 27.86 1.96
CA THR A 541 -39.34 29.25 1.61
C THR A 541 -40.67 29.59 2.27
N VAL A 542 -40.83 30.84 2.72
CA VAL A 542 -42.09 31.32 3.34
C VAL A 542 -42.77 32.27 2.37
N ASP A 543 -43.99 31.97 1.97
CA ASP A 543 -44.86 32.83 1.16
C ASP A 543 -45.76 33.72 2.04
N GLU A 544 -46.36 33.14 3.08
CA GLU A 544 -47.34 33.81 3.96
C GLU A 544 -47.17 33.35 5.42
N VAL A 545 -47.58 34.19 6.37
CA VAL A 545 -47.80 33.81 7.78
C VAL A 545 -49.24 34.17 8.12
N LYS A 546 -49.95 33.29 8.83
CA LYS A 546 -51.32 33.52 9.35
C LYS A 546 -51.34 33.33 10.87
N ILE A 547 -52.41 33.84 11.49
CA ILE A 547 -52.65 33.79 12.94
C ILE A 547 -54.13 33.52 13.19
N ASP A 548 -54.42 32.62 14.13
CA ASP A 548 -55.78 32.32 14.59
C ASP A 548 -55.86 32.43 16.13
N PRO A 549 -56.95 32.98 16.70
CA PRO A 549 -57.98 33.77 16.04
C PRO A 549 -57.47 35.14 15.57
N SER A 550 -57.83 35.56 14.36
CA SER A 550 -57.43 36.86 13.80
C SER A 550 -58.11 38.06 14.49
N GLU A 551 -59.29 37.87 15.09
CA GLU A 551 -59.91 38.82 16.03
C GLU A 551 -60.55 38.04 17.20
N ILE A 552 -60.35 38.49 18.45
CA ILE A 552 -60.92 37.86 19.66
C ILE A 552 -61.25 38.92 20.74
N SER A 553 -62.11 38.58 21.69
CA SER A 553 -62.32 39.34 22.94
C SER A 553 -61.83 38.52 24.13
N LEU A 554 -61.00 39.11 25.00
CA LEU A 554 -60.45 38.47 26.20
C LEU A 554 -60.69 39.33 27.44
N GLU A 555 -60.85 38.70 28.60
CA GLU A 555 -61.13 39.41 29.85
C GLU A 555 -59.88 39.78 30.65
N GLN A 556 -59.99 40.81 31.48
CA GLN A 556 -58.96 41.20 32.44
C GLN A 556 -58.56 40.04 33.36
N GLY A 557 -57.30 39.60 33.27
CA GLY A 557 -56.79 38.46 34.02
C GLY A 557 -57.05 37.08 33.42
N SER A 558 -57.46 36.97 32.14
CA SER A 558 -57.42 35.71 31.39
C SER A 558 -56.17 35.58 30.52
N SER A 559 -55.93 34.40 29.96
CA SER A 559 -54.88 34.17 28.96
C SER A 559 -55.39 33.35 27.78
N ARG A 560 -54.77 33.48 26.61
CA ARG A 560 -55.06 32.66 25.42
C ARG A 560 -53.80 32.48 24.56
N THR A 561 -53.55 31.25 24.13
CA THR A 561 -52.56 30.92 23.10
C THR A 561 -53.10 31.25 21.71
N PHE A 562 -52.26 31.79 20.83
CA PHE A 562 -52.62 32.03 19.43
C PHE A 562 -51.99 30.96 18.53
N GLY A 563 -52.80 30.38 17.64
CA GLY A 563 -52.33 29.48 16.60
C GLY A 563 -51.61 30.24 15.50
N VAL A 564 -50.55 29.64 14.95
CA VAL A 564 -49.78 30.20 13.84
C VAL A 564 -49.67 29.21 12.68
N ALA A 565 -49.67 29.72 11.45
CA ALA A 565 -49.41 28.92 10.27
C ALA A 565 -48.39 29.65 9.37
N VAL A 566 -47.24 29.02 9.11
CA VAL A 566 -46.18 29.51 8.23
C VAL A 566 -46.27 28.73 6.92
N LEU A 567 -46.74 29.39 5.86
CA LEU A 567 -47.07 28.76 4.58
C LEU A 567 -46.01 29.07 3.51
N GLY A 568 -45.68 28.09 2.67
CA GLY A 568 -44.75 28.27 1.56
C GLY A 568 -44.38 26.96 0.88
N THR A 569 -43.14 26.82 0.39
CA THR A 569 -42.68 25.61 -0.33
C THR A 569 -41.39 25.04 0.24
N GLY A 570 -41.26 23.71 0.20
CA GLY A 570 -40.12 23.00 0.80
C GLY A 570 -40.19 22.96 2.32
N ASP A 571 -41.40 22.79 2.85
CA ASP A 571 -41.69 22.47 4.25
C ASP A 571 -41.04 23.46 5.25
N PRO A 572 -41.49 24.74 5.27
CA PRO A 572 -40.92 25.75 6.14
C PRO A 572 -41.28 25.50 7.60
N SER A 573 -40.28 25.61 8.49
CA SER A 573 -40.47 25.61 9.95
C SER A 573 -41.56 26.59 10.38
N GLN A 574 -42.38 26.14 11.33
CA GLN A 574 -43.51 26.90 11.88
C GLN A 574 -43.09 27.93 12.95
N GLU A 575 -41.80 28.02 13.29
CA GLU A 575 -41.25 28.98 14.24
C GLU A 575 -41.58 30.45 13.88
N VAL A 576 -42.02 31.20 14.90
CA VAL A 576 -42.25 32.64 14.83
C VAL A 576 -41.76 33.36 16.08
N THR A 577 -41.41 34.63 15.89
CA THR A 577 -41.22 35.58 16.99
C THR A 577 -42.53 36.33 17.25
N TRP A 578 -42.99 36.25 18.50
CA TRP A 578 -44.21 36.89 18.98
C TRP A 578 -43.95 38.30 19.52
N SER A 579 -44.98 39.15 19.47
CA SER A 579 -44.98 40.46 20.15
C SER A 579 -46.41 40.95 20.37
N VAL A 580 -46.65 41.62 21.51
CA VAL A 580 -47.89 42.35 21.81
C VAL A 580 -47.62 43.85 21.74
N GLN A 581 -48.59 44.62 21.26
CA GLN A 581 -48.52 46.07 21.15
C GLN A 581 -49.84 46.72 21.56
N GLY A 582 -49.76 47.90 22.17
CA GLY A 582 -50.93 48.70 22.57
C GLY A 582 -51.43 48.46 23.98
N ASN A 583 -50.78 47.60 24.77
CA ASN A 583 -51.07 47.40 26.19
C ASN A 583 -50.75 48.64 27.03
N GLU A 584 -51.55 48.87 28.07
CA GLU A 584 -51.35 49.92 29.08
C GLU A 584 -50.94 49.34 30.45
N SER A 585 -51.01 48.01 30.65
CA SER A 585 -50.44 47.31 31.81
C SER A 585 -49.08 46.67 31.51
N ASP A 586 -48.14 46.80 32.46
CA ASP A 586 -46.87 46.06 32.51
C ASP A 586 -47.08 44.55 32.78
N SER A 587 -48.28 44.16 33.25
CA SER A 587 -48.66 42.75 33.50
C SER A 587 -49.25 42.07 32.26
N THR A 588 -49.59 42.83 31.22
CA THR A 588 -50.04 42.28 29.93
C THR A 588 -48.83 41.92 29.08
N SER A 589 -48.69 40.63 28.75
CA SER A 589 -47.51 40.11 28.05
C SER A 589 -47.87 38.94 27.14
N ILE A 590 -47.06 38.70 26.12
CA ILE A 590 -47.09 37.46 25.32
C ILE A 590 -45.73 36.78 25.47
N ASP A 591 -45.72 35.46 25.63
CA ASP A 591 -44.51 34.65 25.70
C ASP A 591 -44.01 34.22 24.31
N GLU A 592 -42.97 33.40 24.28
CA GLU A 592 -42.39 32.86 23.04
C GLU A 592 -43.22 31.74 22.39
N ASN A 593 -44.22 31.21 23.10
CA ASN A 593 -45.16 30.19 22.60
C ASN A 593 -46.46 30.80 22.04
N GLY A 594 -46.63 32.12 22.14
CA GLY A 594 -47.81 32.84 21.65
C GLY A 594 -48.94 32.94 22.68
N LYS A 595 -48.69 32.62 23.96
CA LYS A 595 -49.67 32.77 25.04
C LYS A 595 -49.72 34.21 25.52
N LEU A 596 -50.76 34.92 25.10
CA LEU A 596 -51.09 36.25 25.60
C LEU A 596 -51.76 36.13 26.97
N THR A 597 -51.20 36.80 27.98
CA THR A 597 -51.83 37.01 29.29
C THR A 597 -52.26 38.47 29.40
N ILE A 598 -53.52 38.71 29.78
CA ILE A 598 -54.09 40.05 30.00
C ILE A 598 -53.95 40.42 31.48
N GLY A 599 -53.33 41.56 31.79
CA GLY A 599 -53.25 42.05 33.17
C GLY A 599 -54.65 42.33 33.78
N GLU A 600 -54.85 42.06 35.07
CA GLU A 600 -56.10 42.42 35.77
C GLU A 600 -56.37 43.94 35.79
N ASP A 601 -55.33 44.74 35.57
CA ASP A 601 -55.35 46.20 35.50
C ASP A 601 -55.25 46.76 34.06
N GLU A 602 -55.30 45.91 33.03
CA GLU A 602 -55.22 46.35 31.63
C GLU A 602 -56.39 47.27 31.27
N SER A 603 -56.08 48.45 30.70
CA SER A 603 -57.07 49.49 30.37
C SER A 603 -57.11 49.86 28.88
N ALA A 604 -56.17 49.35 28.09
CA ALA A 604 -56.25 49.36 26.64
C ALA A 604 -57.48 48.59 26.16
N LYS A 605 -58.28 49.20 25.27
CA LYS A 605 -59.47 48.53 24.71
C LYS A 605 -59.15 47.48 23.65
N THR A 606 -58.00 47.63 23.00
CA THR A 606 -57.59 46.87 21.82
C THR A 606 -56.08 46.68 21.85
N LEU A 607 -55.62 45.44 21.88
CA LEU A 607 -54.22 45.06 21.70
C LEU A 607 -54.02 44.53 20.27
N THR A 608 -52.78 44.55 19.80
CA THR A 608 -52.36 43.85 18.59
C THR A 608 -51.30 42.83 18.92
N VAL A 609 -51.59 41.55 18.65
CA VAL A 609 -50.61 40.45 18.68
C VAL A 609 -50.02 40.30 17.29
N LYS A 610 -48.70 40.06 17.17
CA LYS A 610 -48.00 39.86 15.90
C LYS A 610 -47.04 38.67 15.98
N ALA A 611 -47.23 37.70 15.09
CA ALA A 611 -46.31 36.61 14.80
C ALA A 611 -45.45 36.95 13.57
N THR A 612 -44.13 36.72 13.62
CA THR A 612 -43.18 37.01 12.53
C THR A 612 -42.24 35.84 12.31
N SER A 613 -42.15 35.28 11.09
CA SER A 613 -41.35 34.07 10.82
C SER A 613 -39.86 34.25 11.14
N THR A 614 -39.25 33.22 11.75
CA THR A 614 -37.79 33.17 11.96
C THR A 614 -37.04 32.99 10.64
N VAL A 615 -37.62 32.23 9.70
CA VAL A 615 -37.06 31.94 8.36
C VAL A 615 -37.10 33.14 7.42
N ASP A 616 -38.19 33.91 7.40
CA ASP A 616 -38.28 35.18 6.67
C ASP A 616 -38.97 36.27 7.51
N SER A 617 -38.14 37.07 8.20
CA SER A 617 -38.57 38.22 9.01
C SER A 617 -39.37 39.31 8.25
N SER A 618 -39.49 39.25 6.92
CA SER A 618 -40.40 40.11 6.15
C SER A 618 -41.85 39.61 6.14
N LYS A 619 -42.11 38.37 6.58
CA LYS A 619 -43.42 37.72 6.64
C LYS A 619 -43.96 37.69 8.06
N SER A 620 -45.19 38.18 8.25
CA SER A 620 -45.83 38.26 9.57
C SER A 620 -47.33 38.44 9.49
N ALA A 621 -48.06 37.82 10.41
CA ALA A 621 -49.49 38.01 10.65
C ALA A 621 -49.74 38.95 11.84
N SER A 622 -50.97 39.42 12.04
CA SER A 622 -51.37 40.14 13.26
C SER A 622 -52.83 39.93 13.60
N ALA A 623 -53.14 39.74 14.88
CA ALA A 623 -54.48 39.58 15.42
C ALA A 623 -54.89 40.79 16.28
N THR A 624 -56.19 41.09 16.32
CA THR A 624 -56.75 42.16 17.15
C THR A 624 -57.47 41.59 18.37
N VAL A 625 -57.05 41.99 19.57
CA VAL A 625 -57.62 41.52 20.84
C VAL A 625 -58.42 42.65 21.49
N THR A 626 -59.72 42.49 21.64
CA THR A 626 -60.57 43.40 22.42
C THR A 626 -60.50 43.03 23.90
N VAL A 627 -60.29 43.99 24.79
CA VAL A 627 -60.23 43.74 26.23
C VAL A 627 -61.59 44.03 26.89
N THR A 628 -62.12 43.05 27.62
CA THR A 628 -63.37 43.12 28.37
C THR A 628 -63.15 43.00 29.88
N ALA A 629 -64.13 43.48 30.67
CA ALA A 629 -64.05 43.44 32.13
C ALA A 629 -64.52 42.08 32.67
N LYS A 630 -63.76 41.53 33.62
CA LYS A 630 -63.91 40.19 34.21
C LYS A 630 -65.34 39.85 34.67
N ALA A 631 -65.88 38.73 34.20
CA ALA A 631 -67.18 38.17 34.58
C ALA A 631 -67.08 37.17 35.76
N GLU A 632 -68.23 36.77 36.31
CA GLU A 632 -68.35 35.65 37.27
C GLU A 632 -68.88 34.42 36.53
N GLU A 633 -67.99 33.51 36.13
CA GLU A 633 -68.35 32.28 35.43
C GLU A 633 -68.97 31.20 36.34
N VAL A 634 -69.92 30.44 35.78
CA VAL A 634 -70.61 29.32 36.45
C VAL A 634 -70.94 28.24 35.43
N SER A 635 -70.27 27.09 35.51
CA SER A 635 -70.53 25.92 34.67
C SER A 635 -70.41 24.62 35.48
N ASP A 636 -71.19 23.60 35.10
CA ASP A 636 -71.00 22.20 35.50
C ASP A 636 -70.28 21.50 34.32
N ASP A 637 -69.10 20.92 34.54
CA ASP A 637 -68.29 20.29 33.48
C ASP A 637 -68.62 18.81 33.25
N LEU A 638 -68.49 18.34 32.00
CA LEU A 638 -68.58 16.92 31.66
C LEU A 638 -67.16 16.35 31.53
N GLN A 639 -66.84 15.35 32.36
CA GLN A 639 -65.55 14.65 32.32
C GLN A 639 -65.68 13.29 31.60
N LEU A 640 -64.86 13.09 30.58
CA LEU A 640 -64.69 11.86 29.81
C LEU A 640 -63.25 11.38 29.95
N VAL A 641 -63.01 10.07 29.91
CA VAL A 641 -61.68 9.46 30.06
C VAL A 641 -61.56 8.30 29.09
N ASP A 642 -60.41 8.18 28.42
CA ASP A 642 -60.04 6.97 27.69
C ASP A 642 -59.22 6.01 28.57
N GLU A 643 -59.66 4.75 28.66
CA GLU A 643 -59.03 3.74 29.54
C GLU A 643 -57.75 3.10 28.96
N GLU A 644 -57.43 3.32 27.67
CA GLU A 644 -56.25 2.74 27.01
C GLU A 644 -55.05 3.71 26.99
N THR A 645 -55.29 5.01 26.81
CA THR A 645 -54.28 6.07 26.78
C THR A 645 -54.16 6.89 28.08
N GLY A 646 -55.15 6.83 28.98
CA GLY A 646 -55.18 7.64 30.20
C GLY A 646 -55.51 9.13 29.99
N LEU A 647 -55.89 9.50 28.75
CA LEU A 647 -56.27 10.85 28.36
C LEU A 647 -57.66 11.21 28.92
N GLU A 648 -57.75 12.36 29.59
CA GLU A 648 -58.98 12.88 30.22
C GLU A 648 -59.41 14.19 29.55
N VAL A 649 -60.71 14.31 29.24
CA VAL A 649 -61.31 15.52 28.67
C VAL A 649 -62.39 16.04 29.61
N SER A 650 -62.18 17.22 30.20
CA SER A 650 -63.25 18.01 30.80
C SER A 650 -63.76 19.00 29.75
N ALA A 651 -65.05 19.00 29.47
CA ALA A 651 -65.64 19.86 28.44
C ALA A 651 -66.98 20.47 28.87
N VAL A 652 -67.18 21.71 28.45
CA VAL A 652 -68.45 22.46 28.60
C VAL A 652 -69.19 22.43 27.28
N PHE A 653 -70.50 22.18 27.29
CA PHE A 653 -71.32 22.07 26.08
C PHE A 653 -72.51 23.01 26.12
N GLY A 654 -72.83 23.58 24.95
CA GLY A 654 -73.92 24.55 24.79
C GLY A 654 -75.32 23.96 24.97
N ASP A 655 -76.27 24.89 25.11
CA ASP A 655 -77.68 24.69 25.47
C ASP A 655 -78.41 23.72 24.49
N GLY A 656 -78.41 22.42 24.80
CA GLY A 656 -79.13 21.38 24.04
C GLY A 656 -78.38 20.08 23.76
N VAL A 657 -77.08 19.99 24.06
CA VAL A 657 -76.31 18.73 24.02
C VAL A 657 -76.81 17.76 25.11
N ASP A 658 -76.72 16.46 24.87
CA ASP A 658 -77.04 15.41 25.85
C ASP A 658 -75.74 14.75 26.35
N PRO A 659 -75.30 15.02 27.59
CA PRO A 659 -74.02 14.54 28.11
C PRO A 659 -73.86 13.02 28.07
N GLU A 660 -74.95 12.24 28.17
CA GLU A 660 -74.91 10.77 28.10
C GLU A 660 -74.69 10.24 26.66
N LYS A 661 -74.53 11.11 25.66
CA LYS A 661 -74.30 10.74 24.24
C LYS A 661 -72.98 11.19 23.64
N VAL A 662 -72.25 12.08 24.29
CA VAL A 662 -70.94 12.54 23.79
C VAL A 662 -69.97 11.36 23.77
N GLN A 663 -69.32 11.13 22.64
CA GLN A 663 -68.27 10.11 22.50
C GLN A 663 -66.93 10.81 22.31
N LEU A 664 -65.94 10.40 23.10
CA LEU A 664 -64.52 10.69 22.90
C LEU A 664 -63.96 9.64 21.94
N THR A 665 -63.02 10.04 21.08
CA THR A 665 -62.21 9.14 20.25
C THR A 665 -60.77 9.62 20.30
N VAL A 666 -59.85 8.69 20.52
CA VAL A 666 -58.40 8.89 20.57
C VAL A 666 -57.77 7.84 19.66
N GLU A 667 -56.97 8.25 18.68
CA GLU A 667 -56.22 7.35 17.81
C GLU A 667 -54.73 7.77 17.85
N SER A 668 -53.81 6.81 17.99
CA SER A 668 -52.37 7.10 18.01
C SER A 668 -51.76 7.03 16.62
N ILE A 669 -50.86 7.96 16.31
CA ILE A 669 -50.20 8.07 15.00
C ILE A 669 -48.83 7.38 15.07
N ASP A 670 -48.63 6.34 14.27
CA ASP A 670 -47.38 5.56 14.18
C ASP A 670 -46.30 6.32 13.39
N GLU A 671 -45.03 6.16 13.77
CA GLU A 671 -43.83 6.75 13.12
C GLU A 671 -43.75 6.55 11.59
N LYS A 672 -44.49 5.59 11.03
CA LYS A 672 -44.50 5.22 9.61
C LYS A 672 -45.68 5.84 8.85
N ASP A 673 -46.55 6.61 9.50
CA ASP A 673 -47.58 7.38 8.83
C ASP A 673 -46.96 8.60 8.12
N ASP A 674 -47.44 8.92 6.92
CA ASP A 674 -46.93 10.03 6.10
C ASP A 674 -47.05 11.40 6.81
N SER A 675 -47.92 11.53 7.83
CA SER A 675 -48.06 12.74 8.65
C SER A 675 -47.03 12.87 9.79
N TYR A 676 -46.45 11.77 10.28
CA TYR A 676 -45.69 11.77 11.54
C TYR A 676 -44.44 12.67 11.48
N GLU A 677 -43.61 12.55 10.42
CA GLU A 677 -42.42 13.43 10.21
C GLU A 677 -42.79 14.92 10.22
N THR A 678 -44.02 15.28 9.85
CA THR A 678 -44.48 16.68 9.80
C THR A 678 -44.97 17.17 11.16
N LEU A 679 -45.67 16.32 11.91
CA LEU A 679 -46.20 16.66 13.23
C LEU A 679 -45.11 16.81 14.29
N VAL A 680 -44.00 16.07 14.19
CA VAL A 680 -42.90 16.16 15.18
C VAL A 680 -41.76 17.11 14.78
N GLU A 681 -41.77 17.70 13.57
CA GLU A 681 -40.70 18.61 13.10
C GLU A 681 -40.38 19.75 14.09
N PRO A 682 -41.36 20.46 14.68
CA PRO A 682 -41.10 21.59 15.59
C PRO A 682 -40.57 21.19 16.98
N VAL A 683 -40.46 19.89 17.27
CA VAL A 683 -39.94 19.31 18.53
C VAL A 683 -38.96 18.17 18.24
N SER A 684 -38.29 18.21 17.08
CA SER A 684 -37.45 17.11 16.58
C SER A 684 -36.09 16.93 17.30
N ASP A 685 -35.80 17.77 18.31
CA ASP A 685 -34.70 17.63 19.27
C ASP A 685 -35.16 17.19 20.69
N MET A 686 -36.46 17.05 20.91
CA MET A 686 -37.09 16.59 22.15
C MET A 686 -37.42 15.10 22.12
N ASP A 687 -37.55 14.50 23.30
CA ASP A 687 -38.07 13.13 23.43
C ASP A 687 -39.60 13.14 23.25
N ILE A 688 -40.11 12.47 22.21
CA ILE A 688 -41.55 12.39 21.92
C ILE A 688 -42.22 11.40 22.87
N LEU A 689 -43.21 11.87 23.64
CA LEU A 689 -43.98 11.07 24.59
C LEU A 689 -45.23 10.44 23.95
N GLY A 690 -45.78 11.06 22.91
CA GLY A 690 -46.90 10.51 22.15
C GLY A 690 -47.42 11.45 21.07
N VAL A 691 -48.10 10.87 20.07
CA VAL A 691 -48.79 11.60 18.99
C VAL A 691 -50.19 11.03 18.82
N TYR A 692 -51.21 11.88 18.92
CA TYR A 692 -52.61 11.47 18.98
C TYR A 692 -53.49 12.34 18.09
N ASP A 693 -54.38 11.73 17.31
CA ASP A 693 -55.61 12.39 16.86
C ASP A 693 -56.70 12.21 17.93
N VAL A 694 -57.44 13.28 18.22
CA VAL A 694 -58.40 13.34 19.33
C VAL A 694 -59.65 14.06 18.84
N SER A 695 -60.83 13.52 19.13
CA SER A 695 -62.09 14.14 18.72
C SER A 695 -63.26 13.85 19.66
N LEU A 696 -64.28 14.72 19.60
CA LEU A 696 -65.56 14.59 20.29
C LEU A 696 -66.70 14.51 19.26
N SER A 697 -67.72 13.71 19.55
CA SER A 697 -68.88 13.55 18.66
C SER A 697 -69.85 14.75 18.62
N GLU A 698 -69.66 15.74 19.49
CA GLU A 698 -70.45 16.96 19.63
C GLU A 698 -69.50 18.14 19.91
N THR A 699 -69.83 19.35 19.48
CA THR A 699 -68.96 20.53 19.66
C THR A 699 -69.07 21.10 21.08
N ALA A 700 -67.93 21.24 21.76
CA ALA A 700 -67.81 21.90 23.05
C ALA A 700 -67.63 23.43 22.92
N GLU A 701 -67.95 24.16 23.98
CA GLU A 701 -67.72 25.62 24.12
C GLU A 701 -66.41 25.92 24.88
N SER A 702 -65.90 24.96 25.65
CA SER A 702 -64.58 24.99 26.29
C SER A 702 -64.09 23.55 26.52
N ILE A 703 -62.79 23.32 26.37
CA ILE A 703 -62.15 22.00 26.54
C ILE A 703 -60.91 22.14 27.41
N VAL A 704 -60.81 21.35 28.48
CA VAL A 704 -59.57 21.09 29.22
C VAL A 704 -59.15 19.66 28.94
N LEU A 705 -58.02 19.50 28.27
CA LEU A 705 -57.45 18.22 27.89
C LEU A 705 -56.28 17.89 28.83
N THR A 706 -56.35 16.74 29.49
CA THR A 706 -55.35 16.29 30.47
C THR A 706 -54.73 14.98 30.01
N PHE A 707 -53.40 14.93 30.02
CA PHE A 707 -52.62 13.74 29.65
C PHE A 707 -51.95 13.17 30.89
N ASP A 708 -51.98 11.84 31.04
CA ASP A 708 -51.09 11.12 31.95
C ASP A 708 -49.76 10.86 31.23
N VAL A 709 -48.69 11.51 31.69
CA VAL A 709 -47.33 11.37 31.17
C VAL A 709 -46.45 10.48 32.06
N GLY A 710 -46.90 10.17 33.28
CA GLY A 710 -46.15 9.39 34.28
C GLY A 710 -45.42 10.24 35.33
N GLU A 711 -45.38 9.76 36.58
CA GLU A 711 -44.76 10.45 37.74
C GLU A 711 -43.26 10.75 37.54
N GLU A 712 -42.57 10.06 36.63
CA GLU A 712 -41.17 10.31 36.27
C GLU A 712 -40.92 11.62 35.49
N TYR A 713 -41.98 12.35 35.12
CA TYR A 713 -41.89 13.69 34.55
C TYR A 713 -42.28 14.82 35.53
N ASP A 714 -42.65 14.52 36.78
CA ASP A 714 -43.05 15.54 37.76
C ASP A 714 -42.00 16.66 37.92
N GLY A 715 -42.46 17.91 37.73
CA GLY A 715 -41.60 19.09 37.78
C GLY A 715 -40.73 19.33 36.54
N LYS A 716 -40.87 18.55 35.47
CA LYS A 716 -40.38 18.89 34.12
C LYS A 716 -41.46 19.64 33.36
N ASP A 717 -41.05 20.49 32.43
CA ASP A 717 -41.94 21.15 31.48
C ASP A 717 -42.16 20.25 30.26
N ILE A 718 -43.43 20.02 29.91
CA ILE A 718 -43.86 19.25 28.74
C ILE A 718 -44.35 20.22 27.67
N THR A 719 -43.84 20.04 26.45
CA THR A 719 -44.32 20.74 25.25
C THR A 719 -45.51 19.98 24.67
N VAL A 720 -46.63 20.68 24.49
CA VAL A 720 -47.83 20.19 23.83
C VAL A 720 -48.05 21.02 22.56
N LEU A 721 -48.01 20.39 21.39
CA LEU A 721 -48.36 21.02 20.12
C LEU A 721 -49.78 20.61 19.73
N HIS A 722 -50.66 21.57 19.42
CA HIS A 722 -52.04 21.34 18.98
C HIS A 722 -52.21 21.87 17.54
N TYR A 723 -52.70 21.02 16.64
CA TYR A 723 -52.72 21.24 15.18
C TYR A 723 -54.15 21.46 14.64
N LYS A 724 -54.69 22.64 14.91
CA LYS A 724 -56.07 23.06 14.61
C LYS A 724 -56.27 23.44 13.13
N GLU A 725 -57.23 22.83 12.44
CA GLU A 725 -57.59 23.20 11.05
C GLU A 725 -58.73 24.25 11.01
N VAL A 726 -58.52 25.36 10.29
CA VAL A 726 -59.54 26.40 10.03
C VAL A 726 -59.41 26.90 8.58
N ASP A 727 -60.51 26.90 7.82
CA ASP A 727 -60.58 27.36 6.42
C ASP A 727 -59.47 26.78 5.50
N ASP A 728 -59.35 25.45 5.48
CA ASP A 728 -58.32 24.67 4.75
C ASP A 728 -56.86 25.04 5.15
N VAL A 729 -56.63 25.53 6.38
CA VAL A 729 -55.30 25.86 6.92
C VAL A 729 -55.13 25.25 8.32
N THR A 730 -54.07 24.45 8.52
CA THR A 730 -53.63 23.99 9.84
C THR A 730 -52.83 25.09 10.54
N TYR A 731 -53.17 25.38 11.80
CA TYR A 731 -52.46 26.28 12.70
C TYR A 731 -51.89 25.47 13.86
N MET A 732 -50.63 25.73 14.21
CA MET A 732 -49.98 25.15 15.38
C MET A 732 -50.15 26.10 16.58
N GLU A 733 -50.64 25.57 17.68
CA GLU A 733 -50.58 26.19 19.01
C GLU A 733 -49.58 25.44 19.89
N THR A 734 -48.69 26.17 20.55
CA THR A 734 -47.70 25.59 21.46
C THR A 734 -48.06 25.92 22.90
N TYR A 735 -48.11 24.90 23.75
CA TYR A 735 -48.29 25.03 25.19
C TYR A 735 -47.10 24.38 25.89
N VAL A 736 -46.52 25.08 26.88
CA VAL A 736 -45.50 24.51 27.77
C VAL A 736 -46.09 24.43 29.16
N VAL A 737 -46.17 23.22 29.72
CA VAL A 737 -46.86 22.95 30.99
C VAL A 737 -46.01 22.04 31.88
N THR A 738 -45.71 22.48 33.09
CA THR A 738 -45.02 21.66 34.10
C THR A 738 -45.91 20.50 34.55
N ALA A 739 -45.39 19.27 34.54
CA ALA A 739 -46.13 18.10 35.01
C ALA A 739 -46.29 18.10 36.54
N GLU A 740 -47.51 17.80 37.01
CA GLU A 740 -47.83 17.58 38.42
C GLU A 740 -48.58 16.26 38.64
N LYS A 741 -48.04 15.37 39.49
CA LYS A 741 -48.63 14.06 39.83
C LYS A 741 -48.83 13.18 38.60
N GLY A 742 -47.83 13.18 37.72
CA GLY A 742 -47.81 12.47 36.44
C GLY A 742 -48.67 13.09 35.35
N LYS A 743 -49.26 14.28 35.55
CA LYS A 743 -50.24 14.85 34.61
C LYS A 743 -49.91 16.27 34.15
N VAL A 744 -50.27 16.56 32.90
CA VAL A 744 -50.30 17.92 32.31
C VAL A 744 -51.67 18.21 31.72
N ALA A 745 -52.14 19.46 31.85
CA ALA A 745 -53.45 19.89 31.37
C ALA A 745 -53.35 21.17 30.55
N VAL A 746 -54.09 21.24 29.44
CA VAL A 746 -54.15 22.38 28.51
C VAL A 746 -55.60 22.79 28.23
N GLU A 747 -55.84 24.09 28.14
CA GLU A 747 -57.13 24.68 27.74
C GLU A 747 -57.14 24.89 26.22
N LEU A 748 -58.06 24.25 25.50
CA LEU A 748 -58.21 24.25 24.05
C LEU A 748 -59.62 24.71 23.63
N ASP A 749 -59.77 25.22 22.40
CA ASP A 749 -61.08 25.46 21.75
C ASP A 749 -61.42 24.43 20.66
N SER A 750 -60.50 23.50 20.38
CA SER A 750 -60.68 22.38 19.45
C SER A 750 -59.86 21.17 19.91
N LEU A 751 -59.85 20.13 19.07
CA LEU A 751 -59.03 18.93 19.19
C LEU A 751 -58.51 18.58 17.76
N SER A 752 -57.71 17.53 17.63
CA SER A 752 -56.95 17.13 16.42
C SER A 752 -55.68 17.98 16.16
N PRO A 753 -54.65 17.42 15.51
CA PRO A 753 -53.79 16.41 16.14
C PRO A 753 -52.88 17.00 17.22
N ILE A 754 -52.39 16.17 18.13
CA ILE A 754 -51.64 16.61 19.30
C ILE A 754 -50.36 15.81 19.50
N VAL A 755 -49.25 16.51 19.71
CA VAL A 755 -47.92 15.95 20.03
C VAL A 755 -47.54 16.32 21.46
N LEU A 756 -47.07 15.34 22.23
CA LEU A 756 -46.44 15.52 23.53
C LEU A 756 -44.93 15.30 23.40
N ALA A 757 -44.12 16.23 23.90
CA ALA A 757 -42.66 16.13 23.88
C ALA A 757 -42.03 16.74 25.15
N VAL A 758 -40.80 16.33 25.49
CA VAL A 758 -40.05 16.84 26.64
C VAL A 758 -38.58 17.06 26.28
N GLU A 759 -37.95 18.10 26.84
CA GLU A 759 -36.53 18.40 26.60
C GLU A 759 -35.66 17.16 26.86
N SER A 760 -34.93 16.72 25.83
CA SER A 760 -34.17 15.48 25.87
C SER A 760 -33.02 15.58 26.86
N ALA A 761 -32.91 14.60 27.76
CA ALA A 761 -32.00 14.69 28.91
C ALA A 761 -30.54 14.70 28.43
N ALA A 762 -29.85 15.83 28.58
CA ALA A 762 -28.51 16.10 28.05
C ALA A 762 -27.53 14.93 28.27
N GLY A 763 -27.33 14.14 27.21
CA GLY A 763 -26.78 12.79 27.32
C GLY A 763 -25.31 12.75 27.74
N ASP A 764 -25.05 12.06 28.85
CA ASP A 764 -23.71 11.54 29.15
C ASP A 764 -23.38 10.43 28.15
N SER A 765 -22.35 10.64 27.35
CA SER A 765 -22.07 9.80 26.18
C SER A 765 -21.17 8.62 26.54
N ASP A 766 -21.76 7.51 27.01
CA ASP A 766 -21.08 6.21 27.13
C ASP A 766 -21.82 5.08 26.41
N THR A 767 -21.09 4.09 25.93
CA THR A 767 -21.55 3.09 24.95
C THR A 767 -21.51 1.67 25.48
N SER A 768 -22.68 1.11 25.80
CA SER A 768 -22.89 -0.30 26.17
C SER A 768 -24.37 -0.66 25.99
N GLU A 769 -24.81 -1.85 25.57
CA GLU A 769 -24.09 -3.04 25.06
C GLU A 769 -25.07 -3.87 24.18
N ASP A 770 -24.84 -5.19 24.04
CA ASP A 770 -25.77 -6.20 23.45
C ASP A 770 -27.23 -6.07 23.97
N ASP A 771 -28.29 -6.50 23.27
CA ASP A 771 -28.50 -7.88 22.79
C ASP A 771 -29.53 -8.01 21.64
N THR A 772 -29.50 -9.16 20.95
CA THR A 772 -30.38 -9.51 19.83
C THR A 772 -31.35 -10.65 20.16
N SER A 773 -32.67 -10.42 20.12
CA SER A 773 -33.64 -11.52 19.97
C SER A 773 -35.07 -11.09 19.60
N ALA A 774 -35.51 -11.43 18.37
CA ALA A 774 -36.68 -12.28 18.08
C ALA A 774 -37.25 -12.00 16.68
N GLY A 775 -37.43 -13.04 15.84
CA GLY A 775 -37.98 -12.85 14.48
C GLY A 775 -37.70 -14.01 13.51
N SER A 776 -38.30 -15.17 13.76
CA SER A 776 -38.39 -16.36 12.89
C SER A 776 -38.45 -16.07 11.37
N ASP A 777 -37.91 -16.92 10.49
CA ASP A 777 -38.51 -18.24 10.23
C ASP A 777 -37.64 -19.27 9.43
N ASN A 778 -38.17 -20.49 9.29
CA ASN A 778 -37.74 -21.59 8.38
C ASN A 778 -36.42 -22.36 8.68
N ALA A 779 -36.51 -23.20 9.69
CA ALA A 779 -36.23 -24.65 9.68
C ALA A 779 -35.42 -25.31 8.52
N VAL A 780 -34.56 -26.29 8.87
CA VAL A 780 -34.78 -27.75 8.60
C VAL A 780 -33.60 -28.63 9.11
N ASP A 781 -33.91 -29.41 10.16
CA ASP A 781 -33.52 -30.82 10.41
C ASP A 781 -32.14 -31.29 10.97
N ASN A 782 -32.25 -32.31 11.84
CA ASN A 782 -31.31 -33.36 12.29
C ASN A 782 -29.94 -33.04 12.95
N GLY A 783 -29.58 -33.81 13.99
CA GLY A 783 -28.20 -33.79 14.50
C GLY A 783 -27.78 -34.74 15.64
N VAL A 784 -28.53 -34.85 16.74
CA VAL A 784 -28.36 -35.81 17.87
C VAL A 784 -26.94 -36.05 18.47
N SER A 785 -26.81 -35.77 19.77
CA SER A 785 -25.73 -36.18 20.71
C SER A 785 -24.37 -35.48 20.61
N GLY A 786 -23.63 -35.24 21.72
CA GLY A 786 -24.04 -35.29 23.14
C GLY A 786 -22.92 -35.71 24.11
N GLY A 787 -23.09 -35.39 25.40
CA GLY A 787 -22.40 -36.03 26.53
C GLY A 787 -21.37 -35.18 27.30
N SER A 788 -21.54 -35.18 28.63
CA SER A 788 -20.56 -34.87 29.71
C SER A 788 -19.96 -33.44 29.77
N GLU A 789 -20.18 -32.64 30.82
CA GLU A 789 -19.90 -32.83 32.28
C GLU A 789 -18.42 -32.71 32.67
N SER A 790 -18.02 -31.53 33.15
CA SER A 790 -17.43 -31.27 34.49
C SER A 790 -17.01 -29.79 34.55
N ASP A 791 -17.40 -28.91 35.49
CA ASP A 791 -17.86 -28.93 36.91
C ASP A 791 -16.81 -28.36 37.88
N SER A 792 -17.31 -27.69 38.93
CA SER A 792 -16.64 -27.17 40.13
C SER A 792 -15.75 -25.91 40.04
N THR A 793 -16.28 -24.81 40.61
CA THR A 793 -15.68 -23.89 41.61
C THR A 793 -14.23 -23.36 41.45
N GLY A 794 -13.91 -22.08 41.67
CA GLY A 794 -14.71 -20.91 42.07
C GLY A 794 -14.25 -20.24 43.38
N GLY A 795 -14.53 -18.93 43.52
CA GLY A 795 -14.48 -18.18 44.78
C GLY A 795 -13.36 -17.14 44.96
N SER A 796 -13.78 -15.87 45.15
CA SER A 796 -13.09 -14.74 45.84
C SER A 796 -11.66 -14.31 45.43
N GLY A 797 -11.34 -13.01 45.36
CA GLY A 797 -12.16 -11.81 45.58
C GLY A 797 -11.34 -10.60 46.06
N GLU A 798 -12.04 -9.51 46.37
CA GLU A 798 -11.56 -8.22 46.93
C GLU A 798 -10.82 -7.26 45.96
N GLU A 799 -10.94 -5.97 46.29
CA GLU A 799 -10.78 -4.81 45.41
C GLU A 799 -9.50 -4.01 45.72
N VAL A 800 -8.97 -3.25 44.76
CA VAL A 800 -8.11 -2.09 45.02
C VAL A 800 -8.38 -0.98 44.00
N GLN A 801 -8.79 0.20 44.46
CA GLN A 801 -8.77 1.44 43.67
C GLN A 801 -7.37 2.06 43.68
N SER A 802 -7.01 2.82 42.64
CA SER A 802 -5.89 3.77 42.69
C SER A 802 -6.12 4.94 41.73
N ASP A 803 -6.27 6.15 42.27
CA ASP A 803 -6.45 7.39 41.52
C ASP A 803 -5.15 7.90 40.88
N ASP A 804 -5.28 8.78 39.89
CA ASP A 804 -4.20 9.55 39.28
C ASP A 804 -3.87 10.83 40.08
N SER A 805 -2.61 11.28 39.98
CA SER A 805 -2.18 12.68 39.79
C SER A 805 -0.70 12.86 40.13
N GLY A 806 0.04 13.58 39.27
CA GLY A 806 1.44 13.96 39.52
C GLY A 806 1.65 15.48 39.58
N ASN A 807 2.85 15.95 39.96
CA ASN A 807 3.44 17.24 39.52
C ASN A 807 4.91 17.39 40.00
N SER A 808 5.65 18.30 39.35
CA SER A 808 6.99 18.83 39.66
C SER A 808 8.18 17.85 39.60
N GLY A 809 9.37 18.21 39.09
CA GLY A 809 9.78 19.42 38.37
C GLY A 809 10.87 20.23 39.08
N ASP A 810 12.06 20.31 38.48
CA ASP A 810 13.05 21.38 38.73
C ASP A 810 14.14 21.37 37.63
N ALA A 811 14.98 22.42 37.56
CA ALA A 811 16.01 22.56 36.52
C ALA A 811 17.39 22.95 37.06
N ASN A 812 18.48 22.43 36.46
CA ASN A 812 19.80 23.06 36.53
C ASN A 812 20.73 22.63 35.37
N GLY A 813 21.82 23.38 35.14
CA GLY A 813 22.73 23.21 34.01
C GLY A 813 24.22 23.00 34.38
N SER A 814 25.11 23.50 33.51
CA SER A 814 26.55 23.14 33.39
C SER A 814 26.76 21.77 32.73
N GLY A 815 27.62 21.57 31.72
CA GLY A 815 28.47 22.50 30.96
C GLY A 815 29.95 22.40 31.34
N ASN A 816 30.80 22.05 30.36
CA ASN A 816 32.21 22.47 30.25
C ASN A 816 32.74 22.21 28.83
N GLU A 817 33.73 23.00 28.40
CA GLU A 817 34.44 22.85 27.11
C GLU A 817 35.83 22.18 27.28
N GLU A 818 36.57 22.12 26.15
CA GLU A 818 38.01 21.85 25.90
C GLU A 818 38.33 20.53 25.17
N GLY A 819 39.07 20.51 24.03
CA GLY A 819 39.49 21.63 23.16
C GLY A 819 40.74 21.35 22.30
N SER A 820 40.91 22.11 21.19
CA SER A 820 42.14 22.18 20.32
C SER A 820 42.56 20.91 19.55
N THR A 821 43.28 20.95 18.42
CA THR A 821 43.83 21.99 17.49
C THR A 821 43.75 21.42 16.06
N ASP A 822 43.42 22.11 14.96
CA ASP A 822 43.87 23.39 14.37
C ASP A 822 45.07 23.28 13.38
N THR A 823 45.10 24.16 12.35
CA THR A 823 45.88 24.27 11.08
C THR A 823 45.05 23.96 9.81
N VAL A 824 44.58 24.89 8.95
CA VAL A 824 44.92 26.26 8.46
C VAL A 824 45.67 26.31 7.12
N THR A 825 44.93 26.55 6.03
CA THR A 825 45.24 27.52 4.94
C THR A 825 43.99 27.64 4.03
N ALA A 826 43.28 28.75 3.76
CA ALA A 826 43.44 30.21 3.86
C ALA A 826 43.72 30.95 2.52
N SER A 827 42.66 31.43 1.86
CA SER A 827 42.54 32.66 1.02
C SER A 827 41.04 32.86 0.70
N ASN A 828 40.35 33.97 1.02
CA ASN A 828 40.42 35.35 0.50
C ASN A 828 40.14 35.48 -1.02
N ASP A 829 39.27 36.40 -1.51
CA ASP A 829 38.50 37.45 -0.81
C ASP A 829 37.29 37.99 -1.63
N GLN A 830 36.38 38.68 -0.93
CA GLN A 830 35.58 39.87 -1.31
C GLN A 830 34.59 39.91 -2.52
N THR A 831 33.29 39.93 -2.16
CA THR A 831 32.26 40.98 -2.48
C THR A 831 31.79 41.25 -3.94
N THR A 832 30.61 41.85 -4.22
CA THR A 832 29.62 42.57 -3.36
C THR A 832 28.16 42.42 -3.86
N THR A 833 27.21 42.79 -3.00
CA THR A 833 25.76 42.94 -3.18
C THR A 833 25.28 43.79 -4.37
N GLY A 834 24.05 43.52 -4.84
CA GLY A 834 23.23 44.46 -5.63
C GLY A 834 21.74 44.05 -5.69
N ASP A 835 20.85 44.91 -5.19
CA ASP A 835 19.38 44.77 -5.21
C ASP A 835 18.75 45.74 -6.23
N GLY A 836 17.53 45.48 -6.71
CA GLY A 836 16.81 46.34 -7.65
C GLY A 836 15.59 45.70 -8.32
N SER A 837 14.40 46.25 -8.04
CA SER A 837 13.10 45.86 -8.61
C SER A 837 12.48 46.99 -9.49
N ALA A 838 11.23 46.81 -9.94
CA ALA A 838 10.44 47.58 -10.92
C ALA A 838 10.76 47.24 -12.40
N ASP A 839 9.82 46.79 -13.25
CA ASP A 839 8.44 47.18 -13.61
C ASP A 839 8.39 48.00 -14.92
N GLY A 840 7.34 47.80 -15.74
CA GLY A 840 7.16 48.40 -17.06
C GLY A 840 6.34 47.53 -18.02
N THR A 841 5.13 47.98 -18.38
CA THR A 841 4.19 47.25 -19.26
C THR A 841 3.80 48.08 -20.51
N SER A 842 3.10 47.43 -21.46
CA SER A 842 2.36 47.98 -22.62
C SER A 842 3.15 48.49 -23.84
N ASP A 843 2.52 48.77 -25.00
CA ASP A 843 1.57 47.98 -25.84
C ASP A 843 1.35 48.69 -27.20
N THR A 844 1.10 47.96 -28.29
CA THR A 844 0.67 48.44 -29.64
C THR A 844 1.62 49.42 -30.38
N THR A 845 1.48 49.75 -31.68
CA THR A 845 0.96 49.08 -32.90
C THR A 845 1.63 49.71 -34.14
N ALA A 846 1.86 48.94 -35.21
CA ALA A 846 1.88 49.40 -36.62
C ALA A 846 1.96 48.21 -37.59
N GLY A 847 1.40 48.33 -38.80
CA GLY A 847 1.55 47.33 -39.88
C GLY A 847 0.86 47.76 -41.18
N SER A 848 1.15 47.07 -42.30
CA SER A 848 0.37 47.03 -43.55
C SER A 848 1.09 46.18 -44.61
N THR A 849 0.38 45.26 -45.30
CA THR A 849 -0.03 45.34 -46.73
C THR A 849 -0.63 44.03 -47.23
N ASP A 850 -1.87 44.09 -47.76
CA ASP A 850 -2.48 43.36 -48.90
C ASP A 850 -2.17 41.85 -49.12
N ALA A 851 -3.12 40.89 -49.03
CA ALA A 851 -4.34 40.62 -49.85
C ALA A 851 -4.05 39.83 -51.16
N ALA A 852 -4.92 38.98 -51.75
CA ALA A 852 -6.17 38.24 -51.37
C ALA A 852 -6.58 37.34 -52.59
N ALA A 853 -7.38 36.26 -52.58
CA ALA A 853 -8.01 35.41 -51.53
C ALA A 853 -7.96 33.90 -52.01
N GLN A 854 -8.96 33.02 -52.19
CA GLN A 854 -10.43 33.00 -52.03
C GLN A 854 -10.98 31.53 -52.11
N ASP A 855 -12.09 31.21 -51.41
CA ASP A 855 -13.20 30.25 -51.70
C ASP A 855 -12.97 28.73 -52.04
N ASP A 856 -13.84 27.77 -51.66
CA ASP A 856 -14.96 27.72 -50.67
C ASP A 856 -15.27 26.24 -50.25
N LYS A 857 -16.28 26.04 -49.40
CA LYS A 857 -16.76 24.76 -48.80
C LYS A 857 -17.48 23.82 -49.78
N SER A 858 -17.67 22.56 -49.37
CA SER A 858 -18.99 22.00 -48.99
C SER A 858 -18.93 20.47 -48.79
N ALA A 859 -20.02 19.87 -48.29
CA ALA A 859 -20.16 18.43 -48.04
C ALA A 859 -21.58 17.94 -48.35
N ALA A 860 -21.73 16.60 -48.47
CA ALA A 860 -22.87 15.75 -48.03
C ALA A 860 -23.38 14.72 -49.06
N THR A 861 -23.94 13.63 -48.52
CA THR A 861 -24.76 12.56 -49.17
C THR A 861 -24.05 11.59 -50.15
N GLY A 862 -24.37 10.29 -50.18
CA GLY A 862 -25.14 9.51 -49.21
C GLY A 862 -25.62 8.11 -49.66
N ASP A 863 -25.95 7.27 -48.67
CA ASP A 863 -26.92 6.15 -48.66
C ASP A 863 -26.53 4.71 -49.10
N ALA A 864 -27.18 3.73 -48.43
CA ALA A 864 -27.41 2.30 -48.74
C ALA A 864 -26.21 1.30 -48.88
N SER A 865 -26.25 0.04 -48.38
CA SER A 865 -27.27 -0.66 -47.56
C SER A 865 -26.80 -2.03 -46.94
N LEU A 866 -27.21 -2.28 -45.68
CA LEU A 866 -27.73 -3.55 -45.09
C LEU A 866 -26.87 -4.84 -44.91
N ILE A 867 -26.70 -5.22 -43.62
CA ILE A 867 -26.99 -6.52 -42.95
C ILE A 867 -26.27 -7.83 -43.37
N GLY A 868 -25.75 -8.57 -42.39
CA GLY A 868 -25.30 -9.97 -42.56
C GLY A 868 -24.74 -10.68 -41.30
N LEU A 869 -25.53 -10.83 -40.22
CA LEU A 869 -25.15 -11.63 -39.03
C LEU A 869 -25.33 -13.15 -39.28
N TRP A 870 -24.50 -14.02 -38.68
CA TRP A 870 -24.91 -15.21 -37.86
C TRP A 870 -23.72 -16.14 -37.49
N MET A 871 -23.88 -16.86 -36.37
CA MET A 871 -22.94 -17.86 -35.84
C MET A 871 -23.07 -19.23 -36.55
N MET A 872 -22.06 -20.10 -36.41
CA MET A 872 -22.26 -21.48 -35.92
C MET A 872 -20.96 -22.17 -35.46
N LEU A 873 -21.12 -23.26 -34.71
CA LEU A 873 -20.06 -24.03 -34.05
C LEU A 873 -19.95 -25.48 -34.61
N ALA A 874 -18.95 -26.22 -34.11
CA ALA A 874 -18.89 -27.69 -33.96
C ALA A 874 -18.27 -28.59 -35.07
N THR A 875 -17.08 -29.10 -34.73
CA THR A 875 -16.64 -30.52 -34.78
C THR A 875 -16.69 -31.35 -36.08
N ALA A 876 -15.50 -31.82 -36.52
CA ALA A 876 -15.15 -33.24 -36.65
C ALA A 876 -13.61 -33.41 -36.80
N ALA A 877 -13.05 -34.58 -36.48
CA ALA A 877 -11.60 -34.82 -36.48
C ALA A 877 -11.17 -36.00 -37.38
N ALA A 878 -9.94 -35.96 -37.92
CA ALA A 878 -9.23 -37.10 -38.51
C ALA A 878 -7.69 -36.90 -38.46
N LEU A 879 -6.94 -37.99 -38.36
CA LEU A 879 -5.48 -37.98 -38.19
C LEU A 879 -4.69 -37.57 -39.44
N GLY A 880 -3.49 -37.01 -39.25
CA GLY A 880 -2.50 -36.79 -40.30
C GLY A 880 -1.13 -36.37 -39.79
N ALA A 881 -0.30 -37.31 -39.34
CA ALA A 881 1.06 -37.02 -38.87
C ALA A 881 2.05 -36.92 -40.05
N THR A 882 2.79 -35.81 -40.17
CA THR A 882 3.98 -35.71 -41.04
C THR A 882 4.93 -34.63 -40.49
N VAL A 883 6.23 -34.96 -40.40
CA VAL A 883 7.31 -34.04 -40.01
C VAL A 883 7.76 -33.22 -41.23
N LEU A 884 8.01 -31.91 -41.08
CA LEU A 884 8.91 -31.19 -41.98
C LEU A 884 9.62 -30.01 -41.31
N ILE A 885 10.83 -29.72 -41.81
CA ILE A 885 11.80 -28.74 -41.30
C ILE A 885 11.73 -27.45 -42.13
N ILE A 886 11.82 -26.28 -41.49
CA ILE A 886 12.03 -24.99 -42.18
C ILE A 886 13.25 -24.23 -41.60
N THR A 887 14.39 -24.58 -42.18
CA THR A 887 15.60 -23.76 -42.42
C THR A 887 15.61 -22.26 -42.04
N ARG A 888 16.62 -21.87 -41.23
CA ARG A 888 17.17 -20.48 -41.16
C ARG A 888 17.67 -20.00 -42.53
N LYS A 889 17.66 -18.68 -42.78
CA LYS A 889 17.97 -18.09 -44.10
C LYS A 889 18.98 -16.94 -43.99
N LYS A 890 20.27 -17.21 -44.23
CA LYS A 890 21.30 -16.16 -44.38
C LYS A 890 21.03 -15.31 -45.63
N ARG A 891 21.28 -14.00 -45.54
CA ARG A 891 21.61 -13.13 -46.68
C ARG A 891 23.11 -12.81 -46.63
N ILE A 892 23.72 -12.75 -47.80
CA ILE A 892 25.00 -12.12 -48.08
C ILE A 892 24.73 -11.19 -49.25
N ASP A 893 25.17 -9.93 -49.11
CA ASP A 893 25.46 -8.91 -50.13
C ASP A 893 25.79 -7.65 -49.30
N SER A 894 26.92 -6.95 -49.46
CA SER A 894 28.00 -7.06 -50.47
C SER A 894 29.37 -6.71 -49.87
#